data_AF-A0A846CQF8-F1
#
_entry.id   AF-A0A846CQF8-F1
#
_cell.length_a   1.000
_cell.length_b   1.000
_cell.length_c   1.000
_cell.angle_alpha   90.00
_cell.angle_beta   90.00
_cell.angle_gamma   90.00
#
_symmetry.space_group_name_H-M   'P 1'
#
loop_
_entity.id
_entity.type
_entity.pdbx_description
1 polymer ?
#
loop_
_entity_poly.entity_id
_entity_poly.type
_entity_poly.pdbx_seq_one_letter_code
_entity_poly.pdbx_strand_id
1 'polypeptide(L)'
;NTNNIQIAEGDLTTGDINQTAGNNTNNIQIAQGNLTTGDINQTAGNNTNNIQIAEGNQNIGNVTQNAANNTINIQIAEGNQNIGNITQNTGNNSINIQTAGSQQNLGQINQIFGNESINIQLPGINQNPDNTSVIFNNNTPIINQILNQENPGNNNINIPSNLTNNTNPINQTANNNNLIINPSVTNNLSNSITSNLISTITPSNNNQTTNTPIAQHQKKESINHTTHTDKIFKKIDSVHTNPLTVATGSNQVITMLEQNRTNEYSNYLGTDLNEQSLSTKNVRDILTDMAKQTGKESAVVYINAYPEQLQLILYTKDGQPIIKTIPEAKRKKLMKTALKLRAHITNPSRRFTDSYLPVAQQLYDWFIAPIAPELAAANIDTLLFSMDEGLRTLPVAVLHDGEQFLIEKYSLSLIPSVSLMNTNYRPLQDTQVLAMGASKFLEQQSLPAVPVEIQTISEKLWQGNMFLNENFTRNNLLTQRQNYPYPIIHLATHADFLPGKASNSYIQLWGTEQIKLDQVRELGWNKPAVELLVLSACRTAIGDRNAELGFGGLAVAAGVKSALASVWYVSDEGTLGLMTEFYTHLNNVKIKAEALRQAQLAMLRGEVVIADGELRGSGARGPVVLPSALRKFGTQDFSHPYYWAGFTMVGSPW
;
A
#
# COMPACT_ATOMS: atom_id res chain seq x y z
N ASN A 1 21.57 -14.82 3.04
CA ASN A 1 22.03 -15.36 1.72
C ASN A 1 20.88 -15.99 0.99
N THR A 2 20.89 -15.99 -0.34
CA THR A 2 19.81 -16.59 -1.15
C THR A 2 20.33 -17.80 -1.90
N ASN A 3 19.73 -18.96 -1.67
CA ASN A 3 20.02 -20.21 -2.36
C ASN A 3 18.81 -20.55 -3.24
N ASN A 4 19.03 -20.74 -4.54
CA ASN A 4 17.98 -21.14 -5.48
C ASN A 4 18.34 -22.50 -6.08
N ILE A 5 17.42 -23.45 -6.00
CA ILE A 5 17.50 -24.75 -6.67
C ILE A 5 16.25 -24.86 -7.56
N GLN A 6 16.47 -25.03 -8.85
CA GLN A 6 15.42 -25.20 -9.85
C GLN A 6 15.70 -26.48 -10.64
N ILE A 7 14.73 -27.39 -10.68
CA ILE A 7 14.82 -28.68 -11.36
C ILE A 7 13.60 -28.79 -12.28
N ALA A 8 13.84 -29.03 -13.57
CA ALA A 8 12.76 -29.29 -14.53
C ALA A 8 12.26 -30.73 -14.35
N GLU A 9 13.15 -31.70 -14.48
CA GLU A 9 12.87 -33.13 -14.32
C GLU A 9 13.94 -33.76 -13.41
N GLY A 10 13.51 -34.54 -12.41
CA GLY A 10 14.39 -35.35 -11.54
C GLY A 10 14.21 -35.12 -10.04
N ASP A 11 14.67 -36.10 -9.25
CA ASP A 11 14.57 -36.08 -7.79
C ASP A 11 15.65 -35.21 -7.13
N LEU A 12 15.27 -34.50 -6.06
CA LEU A 12 16.18 -33.80 -5.16
C LEU A 12 16.24 -34.50 -3.81
N THR A 13 17.44 -34.90 -3.38
CA THR A 13 17.70 -35.31 -2.00
C THR A 13 18.65 -34.32 -1.33
N THR A 14 18.26 -33.77 -0.18
CA THR A 14 19.11 -32.91 0.67
C THR A 14 19.29 -33.53 2.05
N GLY A 15 20.42 -33.21 2.70
CA GLY A 15 20.51 -33.33 4.15
C GLY A 15 19.70 -32.24 4.87
N ASP A 16 19.98 -32.04 6.15
CA ASP A 16 19.33 -31.05 7.00
C ASP A 16 19.54 -29.61 6.51
N ILE A 17 18.47 -28.81 6.56
CA ILE A 17 18.48 -27.37 6.25
C ILE A 17 18.73 -26.60 7.56
N ASN A 18 20.00 -26.54 7.97
CA ASN A 18 20.44 -25.85 9.18
C ASN A 18 20.68 -24.34 8.92
N GLN A 19 19.73 -23.49 9.31
CA GLN A 19 19.79 -22.04 9.18
C GLN A 19 20.27 -21.39 10.50
N THR A 20 21.58 -21.43 10.72
CA THR A 20 22.28 -20.89 11.91
C THR A 20 22.61 -19.40 11.84
N ALA A 21 22.35 -18.75 10.71
CA ALA A 21 22.42 -17.31 10.51
C ALA A 21 21.06 -16.78 10.03
N GLY A 22 20.79 -15.49 10.26
CA GLY A 22 19.54 -14.85 9.84
C GLY A 22 19.58 -14.30 8.41
N ASN A 23 18.43 -13.84 7.93
CA ASN A 23 18.26 -13.24 6.59
C ASN A 23 18.69 -14.18 5.43
N ASN A 24 18.37 -15.47 5.54
CA ASN A 24 18.53 -16.45 4.46
C ASN A 24 17.22 -16.77 3.77
N THR A 25 17.28 -17.01 2.45
CA THR A 25 16.15 -17.42 1.64
C THR A 25 16.56 -18.65 0.83
N ASN A 26 15.97 -19.80 1.13
CA ASN A 26 16.07 -20.98 0.28
C ASN A 26 14.84 -21.05 -0.61
N ASN A 27 15.02 -21.16 -1.92
CA ASN A 27 13.95 -21.41 -2.88
C ASN A 27 14.24 -22.74 -3.59
N ILE A 28 13.36 -23.72 -3.42
CA ILE A 28 13.40 -25.01 -4.10
C ILE A 28 12.17 -25.08 -5.01
N GLN A 29 12.39 -25.29 -6.30
CA GLN A 29 11.34 -25.45 -7.30
C GLN A 29 11.62 -26.71 -8.13
N ILE A 30 10.67 -27.64 -8.14
CA ILE A 30 10.73 -28.87 -8.95
C ILE A 30 9.48 -28.89 -9.83
N ALA A 31 9.64 -29.01 -11.16
CA ALA A 31 8.49 -29.16 -12.04
C ALA A 31 8.00 -30.62 -12.06
N GLN A 32 8.87 -31.59 -12.33
CA GLN A 32 8.54 -33.02 -12.23
C GLN A 32 9.64 -33.79 -11.47
N GLY A 33 9.33 -34.35 -10.29
CA GLY A 33 10.28 -35.09 -9.47
C GLY A 33 10.02 -34.97 -7.96
N ASN A 34 10.61 -35.88 -7.18
CA ASN A 34 10.40 -35.96 -5.75
C ASN A 34 11.39 -35.07 -4.97
N LEU A 35 10.96 -34.53 -3.83
CA LEU A 35 11.83 -33.90 -2.84
C LEU A 35 11.96 -34.81 -1.61
N THR A 36 13.20 -35.11 -1.21
CA THR A 36 13.53 -35.65 0.12
C THR A 36 14.50 -34.72 0.82
N THR A 37 14.18 -34.29 2.03
CA THR A 37 14.97 -33.35 2.84
C THR A 37 15.03 -33.84 4.28
N GLY A 38 16.18 -33.64 4.94
CA GLY A 38 16.35 -33.89 6.38
C GLY A 38 15.57 -32.91 7.27
N ASP A 39 16.09 -32.63 8.46
CA ASP A 39 15.45 -31.72 9.40
C ASP A 39 15.67 -30.25 8.97
N ILE A 40 14.65 -29.39 9.12
CA ILE A 40 14.73 -27.95 8.85
C ILE A 40 14.86 -27.21 10.19
N ASN A 41 16.09 -26.80 10.53
CA ASN A 41 16.41 -26.21 11.82
C ASN A 41 16.74 -24.71 11.67
N GLN A 42 15.83 -23.85 12.13
CA GLN A 42 15.97 -22.40 12.07
C GLN A 42 16.36 -21.86 13.45
N THR A 43 17.67 -21.78 13.73
CA THR A 43 18.22 -21.29 15.01
C THR A 43 18.58 -19.80 15.00
N ALA A 44 18.39 -19.14 13.86
CA ALA A 44 18.41 -17.69 13.72
C ALA A 44 17.14 -17.20 13.00
N GLY A 45 16.81 -15.92 13.15
CA GLY A 45 15.55 -15.32 12.69
C GLY A 45 15.59 -14.70 11.29
N ASN A 46 14.43 -14.25 10.81
CA ASN A 46 14.23 -13.65 9.48
C ASN A 46 14.62 -14.56 8.29
N ASN A 47 14.54 -15.88 8.45
CA ASN A 47 14.83 -16.84 7.38
C ASN A 47 13.55 -17.30 6.66
N THR A 48 13.64 -17.51 5.35
CA THR A 48 12.55 -18.02 4.51
C THR A 48 12.95 -19.33 3.84
N ASN A 49 12.07 -20.32 3.82
CA ASN A 49 12.17 -21.49 2.95
C ASN A 49 10.91 -21.56 2.08
N ASN A 50 11.06 -21.46 0.76
CA ASN A 50 9.99 -21.64 -0.21
C ASN A 50 10.24 -22.95 -0.96
N ILE A 51 9.27 -23.87 -0.92
CA ILE A 51 9.32 -25.17 -1.58
C ILE A 51 8.09 -25.26 -2.49
N GLN A 52 8.31 -25.45 -3.79
CA GLN A 52 7.25 -25.60 -4.78
C GLN A 52 7.52 -26.83 -5.64
N ILE A 53 6.54 -27.73 -5.72
CA ILE A 53 6.59 -28.95 -6.53
C ILE A 53 5.34 -28.97 -7.41
N ALA A 54 5.47 -29.04 -8.73
CA ALA A 54 4.30 -29.16 -9.60
C ALA A 54 3.82 -30.62 -9.67
N GLU A 55 4.70 -31.58 -9.94
CA GLU A 55 4.38 -33.01 -9.97
C GLU A 55 5.45 -33.83 -9.24
N GLY A 56 5.11 -34.45 -8.11
CA GLY A 56 6.03 -35.33 -7.37
C GLY A 56 5.80 -35.36 -5.86
N ASN A 57 6.38 -36.35 -5.18
CA ASN A 57 6.18 -36.51 -3.74
C ASN A 57 7.18 -35.67 -2.93
N GLN A 58 6.75 -35.23 -1.74
CA GLN A 58 7.56 -34.44 -0.81
C GLN A 58 7.74 -35.20 0.50
N ASN A 59 8.97 -35.33 0.97
CA ASN A 59 9.32 -35.90 2.26
C ASN A 59 10.31 -34.97 2.99
N ILE A 60 9.92 -34.42 4.13
CA ILE A 60 10.74 -33.52 4.96
C ILE A 60 10.80 -34.13 6.37
N GLY A 61 11.96 -34.00 7.03
CA GLY A 61 12.15 -34.36 8.43
C GLY A 61 11.37 -33.45 9.40
N ASN A 62 11.89 -33.29 10.61
CA ASN A 62 11.31 -32.39 11.60
C ASN A 62 11.56 -30.92 11.22
N VAL A 63 10.68 -30.03 11.64
CA VAL A 63 10.78 -28.58 11.41
C VAL A 63 10.88 -27.87 12.75
N THR A 64 12.04 -27.30 13.07
CA THR A 64 12.31 -26.67 14.36
C THR A 64 12.60 -25.18 14.21
N GLN A 65 11.73 -24.32 14.74
CA GLN A 65 11.85 -22.86 14.69
C GLN A 65 12.23 -22.29 16.06
N ASN A 66 13.55 -22.19 16.30
CA ASN A 66 14.17 -21.72 17.55
C ASN A 66 14.45 -20.20 17.56
N ALA A 67 14.02 -19.48 16.53
CA ALA A 67 14.13 -18.02 16.43
C ALA A 67 12.93 -17.43 15.65
N ALA A 68 12.67 -16.15 15.87
CA ALA A 68 11.48 -15.43 15.40
C ALA A 68 11.54 -14.95 13.94
N ASN A 69 10.38 -14.54 13.41
CA ASN A 69 10.18 -13.99 12.06
C ASN A 69 10.61 -14.94 10.91
N ASN A 70 10.62 -16.25 11.16
CA ASN A 70 10.92 -17.27 10.16
C ASN A 70 9.66 -17.68 9.40
N THR A 71 9.80 -17.93 8.10
CA THR A 71 8.70 -18.30 7.20
C THR A 71 9.05 -19.60 6.46
N ILE A 72 8.10 -20.53 6.40
CA ILE A 72 8.18 -21.73 5.57
C ILE A 72 6.92 -21.78 4.72
N ASN A 73 7.08 -21.83 3.40
CA ASN A 73 5.99 -21.97 2.44
C ASN A 73 6.22 -23.25 1.64
N ILE A 74 5.26 -24.18 1.67
CA ILE A 74 5.31 -25.43 0.93
C ILE A 74 4.04 -25.54 0.07
N GLN A 75 4.24 -25.69 -1.24
CA GLN A 75 3.16 -25.80 -2.22
C GLN A 75 3.41 -27.00 -3.13
N ILE A 76 2.44 -27.91 -3.21
CA ILE A 76 2.48 -29.09 -4.08
C ILE A 76 1.22 -29.07 -4.95
N ALA A 77 1.34 -29.16 -6.28
CA ALA A 77 0.16 -29.27 -7.14
C ALA A 77 -0.30 -30.74 -7.25
N GLU A 78 0.58 -31.67 -7.60
CA GLU A 78 0.28 -33.10 -7.71
C GLU A 78 1.34 -33.95 -7.00
N GLY A 79 0.91 -34.97 -6.24
CA GLY A 79 1.78 -35.87 -5.45
C GLY A 79 1.43 -35.96 -3.96
N ASN A 80 2.11 -36.84 -3.22
CA ASN A 80 1.92 -37.03 -1.78
C ASN A 80 2.89 -36.19 -0.94
N GLN A 81 2.46 -35.79 0.25
CA GLN A 81 3.23 -35.01 1.21
C GLN A 81 3.47 -35.77 2.52
N ASN A 82 4.70 -35.72 3.03
CA ASN A 82 5.07 -36.19 4.37
C ASN A 82 6.01 -35.17 5.04
N ILE A 83 5.65 -34.69 6.22
CA ILE A 83 6.47 -33.80 7.05
C ILE A 83 6.55 -34.41 8.47
N GLY A 84 7.74 -34.39 9.07
CA GLY A 84 7.96 -34.82 10.46
C GLY A 84 7.31 -33.92 11.50
N ASN A 85 7.82 -33.94 12.73
CA ASN A 85 7.27 -33.13 13.81
C ASN A 85 7.58 -31.65 13.58
N ILE A 86 6.60 -30.77 13.79
CA ILE A 86 6.74 -29.31 13.68
C ILE A 86 6.81 -28.73 15.10
N THR A 87 7.86 -27.96 15.40
CA THR A 87 8.10 -27.40 16.73
C THR A 87 8.47 -25.92 16.63
N GLN A 88 7.58 -25.05 17.09
CA GLN A 88 7.76 -23.60 17.11
C GLN A 88 8.05 -23.12 18.53
N ASN A 89 9.30 -22.73 18.78
CA ASN A 89 9.81 -22.37 20.10
C ASN A 89 9.94 -20.85 20.31
N THR A 90 9.42 -20.04 19.38
CA THR A 90 9.54 -18.56 19.36
C THR A 90 8.44 -17.92 18.50
N GLY A 91 8.05 -16.69 18.84
CA GLY A 91 6.95 -15.96 18.19
C GLY A 91 7.22 -15.42 16.78
N ASN A 92 6.14 -14.94 16.14
CA ASN A 92 6.12 -14.36 14.78
C ASN A 92 6.58 -15.32 13.67
N ASN A 93 6.50 -16.63 13.88
CA ASN A 93 6.86 -17.61 12.86
C ASN A 93 5.63 -18.04 12.05
N SER A 94 5.82 -18.28 10.74
CA SER A 94 4.75 -18.76 9.85
C SER A 94 5.14 -20.03 9.10
N ILE A 95 4.18 -20.95 8.98
CA ILE A 95 4.27 -22.16 8.17
C ILE A 95 2.99 -22.26 7.34
N ASN A 96 3.12 -22.13 6.02
CA ASN A 96 2.01 -22.23 5.07
C ASN A 96 2.19 -23.51 4.24
N ILE A 97 1.21 -24.41 4.30
CA ILE A 97 1.22 -25.69 3.60
C ILE A 97 -0.02 -25.79 2.71
N GLN A 98 0.20 -26.03 1.42
CA GLN A 98 -0.84 -26.21 0.41
C GLN A 98 -0.53 -27.46 -0.42
N THR A 99 -1.50 -28.37 -0.56
CA THR A 99 -1.47 -29.39 -1.61
C THR A 99 -2.74 -29.33 -2.46
N ALA A 100 -2.64 -29.74 -3.72
CA ALA A 100 -3.77 -30.27 -4.48
C ALA A 100 -3.64 -31.78 -4.79
N GLY A 101 -2.55 -32.42 -4.31
CA GLY A 101 -2.28 -33.85 -4.47
C GLY A 101 -2.90 -34.76 -3.40
N SER A 102 -2.65 -36.07 -3.54
CA SER A 102 -3.54 -37.13 -3.07
C SER A 102 -3.51 -37.47 -1.58
N GLN A 103 -2.41 -37.22 -0.87
CA GLN A 103 -2.28 -37.51 0.57
C GLN A 103 -1.38 -36.49 1.28
N GLN A 104 -1.74 -36.10 2.50
CA GLN A 104 -0.83 -35.41 3.44
C GLN A 104 -0.64 -36.24 4.72
N ASN A 105 0.62 -36.41 5.13
CA ASN A 105 1.02 -36.88 6.44
C ASN A 105 1.81 -35.77 7.16
N LEU A 106 1.44 -35.50 8.41
CA LEU A 106 2.05 -34.49 9.28
C LEU A 106 2.37 -35.14 10.64
N GLY A 107 3.57 -34.88 11.17
CA GLY A 107 3.93 -35.25 12.53
C GLY A 107 3.21 -34.41 13.59
N GLN A 108 3.63 -34.57 14.84
CA GLN A 108 3.12 -33.78 15.96
C GLN A 108 3.43 -32.29 15.76
N ILE A 109 2.46 -31.43 16.04
CA ILE A 109 2.60 -29.98 16.00
C ILE A 109 2.68 -29.45 17.44
N ASN A 110 3.83 -28.88 17.78
CA ASN A 110 4.12 -28.23 19.07
C ASN A 110 4.34 -26.73 18.84
N GLN A 111 3.62 -25.88 19.58
CA GLN A 111 3.80 -24.42 19.58
C GLN A 111 3.95 -23.96 21.03
N ILE A 112 4.89 -23.04 21.29
CA ILE A 112 5.24 -22.60 22.65
C ILE A 112 4.89 -21.12 22.91
N PHE A 113 4.78 -20.28 21.88
CA PHE A 113 4.33 -18.90 22.01
C PHE A 113 3.01 -18.66 21.24
N GLY A 114 2.45 -17.45 21.38
CA GLY A 114 1.08 -17.11 20.94
C GLY A 114 0.98 -16.21 19.70
N ASN A 115 2.08 -16.01 18.97
CA ASN A 115 2.15 -15.14 17.78
C ASN A 115 2.53 -15.92 16.52
N GLU A 116 2.47 -17.25 16.57
CA GLU A 116 2.81 -18.15 15.49
C GLU A 116 1.58 -18.48 14.64
N SER A 117 1.82 -18.83 13.38
CA SER A 117 0.77 -19.21 12.42
C SER A 117 1.15 -20.49 11.69
N ILE A 118 0.24 -21.47 11.69
CA ILE A 118 0.34 -22.65 10.84
C ILE A 118 -0.97 -22.75 10.06
N ASN A 119 -0.87 -22.58 8.74
CA ASN A 119 -1.99 -22.58 7.81
C ASN A 119 -1.86 -23.80 6.89
N ILE A 120 -2.83 -24.71 6.94
CA ILE A 120 -2.80 -25.99 6.22
C ILE A 120 -4.08 -26.11 5.38
N GLN A 121 -3.91 -26.13 4.06
CA GLN A 121 -5.00 -26.25 3.11
C GLN A 121 -5.09 -27.70 2.59
N LEU A 122 -6.27 -28.31 2.72
CA LEU A 122 -6.55 -29.72 2.43
C LEU A 122 -7.60 -29.88 1.32
N PRO A 123 -7.31 -30.63 0.24
CA PRO A 123 -8.33 -31.33 -0.54
C PRO A 123 -8.99 -32.44 0.30
N GLY A 124 -10.17 -32.89 -0.11
CA GLY A 124 -10.91 -33.94 0.61
C GLY A 124 -10.44 -35.37 0.30
N ILE A 125 -10.83 -36.30 1.20
CA ILE A 125 -10.72 -37.78 1.15
C ILE A 125 -9.48 -38.38 1.86
N ASN A 126 -9.75 -39.41 2.67
CA ASN A 126 -8.81 -40.30 3.39
C ASN A 126 -7.78 -39.68 4.35
N GLN A 127 -8.24 -39.34 5.57
CA GLN A 127 -7.39 -39.33 6.76
C GLN A 127 -7.19 -40.76 7.29
N ASN A 128 -5.99 -41.07 7.77
CA ASN A 128 -5.77 -42.19 8.71
C ASN A 128 -5.60 -41.61 10.12
N PRO A 129 -6.59 -41.74 11.04
CA PRO A 129 -6.62 -40.95 12.28
C PRO A 129 -5.48 -41.23 13.28
N ASP A 130 -4.85 -42.41 13.19
CA ASP A 130 -4.02 -42.95 14.29
C ASP A 130 -2.68 -42.22 14.52
N ASN A 131 -2.21 -41.38 13.60
CA ASN A 131 -0.87 -40.75 13.66
C ASN A 131 -0.85 -39.26 14.05
N THR A 132 -1.93 -38.50 13.85
CA THR A 132 -1.92 -37.03 14.07
C THR A 132 -2.32 -36.64 15.50
N SER A 133 -1.39 -36.77 16.43
CA SER A 133 -1.54 -36.23 17.80
C SER A 133 -1.08 -34.77 17.87
N VAL A 134 -2.02 -33.82 18.09
CA VAL A 134 -1.71 -32.41 18.36
C VAL A 134 -1.70 -32.16 19.88
N ILE A 135 -0.58 -31.70 20.42
CA ILE A 135 -0.40 -31.50 21.87
C ILE A 135 -0.31 -30.00 22.17
N PHE A 136 -1.41 -29.43 22.68
CA PHE A 136 -1.51 -28.02 23.02
C PHE A 136 -0.98 -27.73 24.43
N ASN A 137 0.06 -26.89 24.56
CA ASN A 137 0.60 -26.45 25.84
C ASN A 137 0.45 -24.92 26.00
N ASN A 138 -0.61 -24.50 26.69
CA ASN A 138 -0.75 -23.19 27.35
C ASN A 138 -0.58 -21.91 26.51
N ASN A 139 -1.10 -21.86 25.29
CA ASN A 139 -1.77 -20.68 24.70
C ASN A 139 -2.60 -21.13 23.48
N THR A 140 -3.66 -20.39 23.11
CA THR A 140 -4.60 -20.82 22.04
C THR A 140 -4.14 -20.33 20.66
N PRO A 141 -3.70 -21.21 19.74
CA PRO A 141 -3.29 -20.81 18.40
C PRO A 141 -4.45 -20.95 17.39
N ILE A 142 -4.43 -20.14 16.32
CA ILE A 142 -5.45 -20.20 15.27
C ILE A 142 -5.06 -21.29 14.25
N ILE A 143 -5.58 -22.50 14.45
CA ILE A 143 -5.51 -23.58 13.43
C ILE A 143 -6.75 -23.48 12.54
N ASN A 144 -6.59 -22.90 11.35
CA ASN A 144 -7.64 -22.88 10.32
C ASN A 144 -7.60 -24.18 9.50
N GLN A 145 -8.18 -25.27 10.00
CA GLN A 145 -8.48 -26.45 9.18
C GLN A 145 -9.68 -26.16 8.26
N ILE A 146 -9.42 -25.93 6.97
CA ILE A 146 -10.47 -25.81 5.95
C ILE A 146 -10.83 -27.22 5.46
N LEU A 147 -11.90 -27.80 6.02
CA LEU A 147 -12.49 -29.05 5.55
C LEU A 147 -13.63 -28.76 4.55
N ASN A 148 -13.40 -29.04 3.28
CA ASN A 148 -14.46 -29.04 2.27
C ASN A 148 -15.32 -30.31 2.43
N GLN A 149 -16.59 -30.17 2.80
CA GLN A 149 -17.62 -31.22 2.65
C GLN A 149 -18.75 -30.74 1.74
N GLU A 150 -18.98 -31.48 0.66
CA GLU A 150 -20.17 -31.35 -0.16
C GLU A 150 -21.21 -32.41 0.23
N ASN A 151 -22.27 -32.01 0.95
CA ASN A 151 -23.66 -32.37 0.63
C ASN A 151 -24.66 -31.73 1.62
N PRO A 152 -25.84 -31.24 1.18
CA PRO A 152 -26.86 -30.69 2.06
C PRO A 152 -27.88 -31.76 2.50
N GLY A 153 -27.93 -32.14 3.78
CA GLY A 153 -28.99 -33.06 4.24
C GLY A 153 -29.00 -33.48 5.72
N ASN A 154 -29.84 -32.80 6.51
CA ASN A 154 -30.45 -33.28 7.77
C ASN A 154 -29.53 -33.43 9.02
N ASN A 155 -30.17 -33.62 10.19
CA ASN A 155 -29.54 -33.43 11.53
C ASN A 155 -28.96 -34.71 12.19
N ASN A 156 -28.09 -34.49 13.19
CA ASN A 156 -27.67 -35.39 14.28
C ASN A 156 -26.90 -36.69 13.97
N ILE A 157 -25.57 -36.66 14.15
CA ILE A 157 -24.73 -37.77 14.63
C ILE A 157 -23.72 -37.14 15.62
N ASN A 158 -23.89 -37.23 16.95
CA ASN A 158 -23.69 -38.38 17.87
C ASN A 158 -22.21 -38.72 18.13
N ILE A 159 -21.73 -38.46 19.35
CA ILE A 159 -20.34 -38.65 19.78
C ILE A 159 -20.15 -40.09 20.30
N PRO A 160 -19.22 -40.90 19.75
CA PRO A 160 -18.85 -42.18 20.34
C PRO A 160 -18.08 -41.98 21.65
N SER A 161 -18.63 -42.46 22.76
CA SER A 161 -17.95 -42.45 24.06
C SER A 161 -16.88 -43.55 24.14
N ASN A 162 -15.61 -43.21 23.88
CA ASN A 162 -14.43 -43.90 24.44
C ASN A 162 -13.13 -43.14 24.11
N LEU A 163 -12.71 -42.24 25.00
CA LEU A 163 -11.34 -41.73 25.08
C LEU A 163 -10.93 -41.79 26.55
N THR A 164 -9.99 -42.67 26.88
CA THR A 164 -9.55 -42.91 28.25
C THR A 164 -8.56 -41.82 28.69
N ASN A 165 -8.94 -41.02 29.68
CA ASN A 165 -8.03 -40.04 30.29
C ASN A 165 -6.77 -40.72 30.84
N ASN A 166 -5.61 -40.19 30.48
CA ASN A 166 -4.34 -40.51 31.14
C ASN A 166 -3.49 -39.22 31.28
N THR A 167 -3.87 -38.40 32.25
CA THR A 167 -3.29 -37.08 32.51
C THR A 167 -2.15 -37.14 33.53
N ASN A 168 -1.02 -36.48 33.24
CA ASN A 168 -0.08 -36.02 34.27
C ASN A 168 -0.26 -34.52 34.52
N PRO A 169 0.00 -34.01 35.74
CA PRO A 169 -0.54 -32.73 36.20
C PRO A 169 0.24 -31.48 35.73
N ILE A 170 -0.49 -30.43 35.39
CA ILE A 170 0.03 -29.07 35.13
C ILE A 170 0.06 -28.30 36.46
N ASN A 171 1.15 -27.57 36.71
CA ASN A 171 1.35 -26.79 37.94
C ASN A 171 1.10 -25.29 37.66
N GLN A 172 0.12 -24.68 38.33
CA GLN A 172 -0.20 -23.25 38.18
C GLN A 172 0.31 -22.43 39.36
N THR A 173 0.90 -21.26 39.09
CA THR A 173 1.04 -20.15 40.04
C THR A 173 0.12 -19.00 39.63
N ALA A 174 -0.63 -18.47 40.58
CA ALA A 174 -1.75 -17.58 40.31
C ALA A 174 -1.40 -16.08 40.34
N ASN A 175 -2.19 -15.28 39.62
CA ASN A 175 -3.03 -14.28 40.30
C ASN A 175 -4.17 -13.74 39.41
N ASN A 176 -5.32 -13.48 40.06
CA ASN A 176 -6.40 -12.56 39.65
C ASN A 176 -7.26 -12.91 38.42
N ASN A 177 -7.85 -14.10 38.48
CA ASN A 177 -9.31 -14.32 38.43
C ASN A 177 -10.20 -13.43 37.53
N ASN A 178 -10.99 -14.09 36.69
CA ASN A 178 -12.39 -14.31 37.10
C ASN A 178 -12.88 -15.68 36.64
N LEU A 179 -13.58 -16.41 37.50
CA LEU A 179 -13.91 -17.83 37.31
C LEU A 179 -15.30 -18.14 37.88
N ILE A 180 -16.13 -18.87 37.12
CA ILE A 180 -17.43 -19.37 37.58
C ILE A 180 -17.38 -20.90 37.54
N ILE A 181 -17.58 -21.54 38.70
CA ILE A 181 -17.61 -23.00 38.86
C ILE A 181 -18.94 -23.40 39.50
N ASN A 182 -19.52 -24.54 39.09
CA ASN A 182 -20.31 -25.39 40.00
C ASN A 182 -20.23 -26.87 39.53
N PRO A 183 -20.48 -27.88 40.40
CA PRO A 183 -19.32 -28.50 41.05
C PRO A 183 -19.34 -30.06 41.17
N SER A 184 -18.15 -30.68 41.28
CA SER A 184 -17.96 -31.95 42.04
C SER A 184 -16.47 -32.37 42.23
N VAL A 185 -15.98 -32.37 43.48
CA VAL A 185 -15.38 -33.54 44.22
C VAL A 185 -14.34 -34.42 43.47
N THR A 186 -13.07 -34.68 43.88
CA THR A 186 -12.31 -34.48 45.16
C THR A 186 -10.76 -34.46 44.96
N ASN A 187 -10.00 -34.16 46.03
CA ASN A 187 -8.52 -34.01 46.08
C ASN A 187 -7.68 -35.31 46.12
N ASN A 188 -6.39 -35.21 45.75
CA ASN A 188 -5.25 -35.70 46.58
C ASN A 188 -3.89 -35.04 46.20
N LEU A 189 -2.87 -35.14 47.09
CA LEU A 189 -1.61 -34.34 47.08
C LEU A 189 -0.34 -35.15 46.69
N SER A 190 0.75 -34.47 46.25
CA SER A 190 2.18 -34.73 46.62
C SER A 190 3.16 -33.65 46.08
N ASN A 191 4.41 -33.57 46.64
CA ASN A 191 5.30 -32.38 46.54
C ASN A 191 6.78 -32.66 46.09
N SER A 192 7.44 -31.68 45.43
CA SER A 192 8.89 -31.26 45.51
C SER A 192 9.18 -30.19 44.40
N ILE A 193 9.89 -29.04 44.51
CA ILE A 193 11.11 -28.53 45.24
C ILE A 193 12.42 -28.93 44.49
N THR A 194 13.35 -28.06 44.01
CA THR A 194 14.17 -26.99 44.69
C THR A 194 14.85 -25.93 43.73
N SER A 195 15.50 -24.88 44.31
CA SER A 195 16.26 -23.68 43.79
C SER A 195 17.51 -23.93 42.89
N ASN A 196 18.19 -22.99 42.17
CA ASN A 196 18.75 -21.61 42.43
C ASN A 196 18.80 -20.72 41.13
N LEU A 197 19.20 -19.44 40.98
CA LEU A 197 20.18 -18.44 41.57
C LEU A 197 21.66 -18.61 41.10
N ILE A 198 22.37 -17.59 40.53
CA ILE A 198 23.15 -16.46 41.15
C ILE A 198 23.54 -15.38 40.06
N SER A 199 24.18 -14.23 40.40
CA SER A 199 24.33 -12.99 39.59
C SER A 199 25.75 -12.31 39.52
N THR A 200 25.94 -11.35 38.58
CA THR A 200 27.01 -10.27 38.44
C THR A 200 28.48 -10.74 38.17
N ILE A 201 29.52 -9.95 37.78
CA ILE A 201 29.93 -8.50 37.86
C ILE A 201 30.86 -8.08 36.64
N THR A 202 31.20 -6.79 36.45
CA THR A 202 32.16 -6.16 35.45
C THR A 202 33.42 -5.53 36.14
N PRO A 203 34.32 -4.64 35.59
CA PRO A 203 34.71 -4.16 34.23
C PRO A 203 36.29 -4.03 33.98
N SER A 204 36.75 -3.18 33.02
CA SER A 204 38.14 -2.62 32.81
C SER A 204 39.09 -3.34 31.80
N ASN A 205 40.09 -2.74 31.10
CA ASN A 205 40.62 -1.34 31.02
C ASN A 205 41.48 -1.03 29.75
N ASN A 206 41.64 0.27 29.39
CA ASN A 206 42.75 0.91 28.60
C ASN A 206 43.01 0.48 27.11
N ASN A 207 43.71 1.24 26.22
CA ASN A 207 44.47 2.50 26.35
C ASN A 207 44.54 3.35 25.02
N GLN A 208 44.85 4.65 25.14
CA GLN A 208 45.62 5.61 24.27
C GLN A 208 45.83 5.38 22.72
N THR A 209 45.99 6.38 21.82
CA THR A 209 46.45 7.79 21.96
C THR A 209 45.97 8.76 20.83
N THR A 210 46.09 10.06 21.09
CA THR A 210 45.95 11.30 20.27
C THR A 210 46.36 11.31 18.78
N ASN A 211 45.61 12.03 17.92
CA ASN A 211 46.07 13.31 17.31
C ASN A 211 45.03 14.05 16.41
N THR A 212 45.20 15.37 16.29
CA THR A 212 44.46 16.38 15.47
C THR A 212 45.44 17.58 15.33
N PRO A 213 45.34 18.56 14.39
CA PRO A 213 44.13 19.01 13.69
C PRO A 213 44.33 19.52 12.23
N ILE A 214 43.39 20.37 11.80
CA ILE A 214 43.33 21.28 10.62
C ILE A 214 42.50 20.73 9.44
N ALA A 215 41.59 21.59 8.98
CA ALA A 215 40.60 21.30 7.93
C ALA A 215 40.99 21.92 6.58
N GLN A 216 40.49 21.33 5.49
CA GLN A 216 40.36 21.99 4.19
C GLN A 216 38.99 21.73 3.58
N HIS A 217 38.56 22.65 2.72
CA HIS A 217 37.20 22.75 2.18
C HIS A 217 36.72 21.47 1.48
N GLN A 218 35.56 20.94 1.88
CA GLN A 218 34.75 20.12 0.99
C GLN A 218 33.97 21.01 0.02
N LYS A 219 34.09 20.70 -1.27
CA LYS A 219 33.47 21.42 -2.38
C LYS A 219 32.02 20.94 -2.55
N LYS A 220 31.09 21.86 -2.74
CA LYS A 220 29.65 21.59 -2.88
C LYS A 220 29.38 20.79 -4.16
N GLU A 221 29.13 19.48 -4.06
CA GLU A 221 28.76 18.66 -5.21
C GLU A 221 27.30 18.88 -5.61
N SER A 222 27.08 19.11 -6.91
CA SER A 222 25.77 19.26 -7.52
C SER A 222 25.16 17.89 -7.85
N ILE A 223 23.92 17.66 -7.44
CA ILE A 223 23.21 16.38 -7.63
C ILE A 223 22.91 16.16 -9.12
N ASN A 224 23.74 15.36 -9.79
CA ASN A 224 23.49 14.91 -11.17
C ASN A 224 22.47 13.77 -11.19
N HIS A 225 21.25 14.09 -11.63
CA HIS A 225 20.07 13.21 -11.52
C HIS A 225 20.05 11.95 -12.42
N THR A 226 21.04 11.74 -13.29
CA THR A 226 21.07 10.61 -14.24
C THR A 226 21.45 9.26 -13.61
N THR A 227 22.23 9.26 -12.52
CA THR A 227 22.88 8.05 -11.97
C THR A 227 22.02 7.20 -11.01
N HIS A 228 20.79 7.63 -10.69
CA HIS A 228 19.88 6.86 -9.84
C HIS A 228 19.14 5.75 -10.60
N THR A 229 18.86 5.95 -11.89
CA THR A 229 18.10 4.99 -12.73
C THR A 229 18.76 3.60 -12.74
N ASP A 230 20.08 3.55 -12.90
CA ASP A 230 20.85 2.30 -12.98
C ASP A 230 20.96 1.57 -11.63
N LYS A 231 20.73 2.27 -10.51
CA LYS A 231 20.61 1.67 -9.18
C LYS A 231 19.21 1.09 -8.95
N ILE A 232 18.16 1.77 -9.44
CA ILE A 232 16.77 1.30 -9.36
C ILE A 232 16.58 0.00 -10.16
N PHE A 233 17.18 -0.10 -11.36
CA PHE A 233 17.07 -1.32 -12.19
C PHE A 233 17.59 -2.61 -11.54
N LYS A 234 18.38 -2.55 -10.46
CA LYS A 234 18.84 -3.74 -9.71
C LYS A 234 17.92 -4.16 -8.54
N LYS A 235 16.87 -3.39 -8.22
CA LYS A 235 15.97 -3.64 -7.07
C LYS A 235 14.65 -4.32 -7.46
N ILE A 236 14.36 -4.45 -8.76
CA ILE A 236 13.03 -4.81 -9.30
C ILE A 236 12.82 -6.33 -9.48
N ASP A 237 13.88 -7.14 -9.46
CA ASP A 237 13.84 -8.56 -9.84
C ASP A 237 13.38 -9.53 -8.72
N SER A 238 12.57 -9.09 -7.74
CA SER A 238 12.00 -9.97 -6.70
C SER A 238 10.50 -9.75 -6.43
N VAL A 239 9.78 -10.87 -6.25
CA VAL A 239 8.36 -11.00 -5.87
C VAL A 239 7.33 -10.57 -6.94
N HIS A 240 6.88 -11.51 -7.76
CA HIS A 240 5.48 -11.72 -8.20
C HIS A 240 5.39 -12.85 -9.26
N THR A 241 5.25 -14.10 -8.84
CA THR A 241 5.11 -15.27 -9.71
C THR A 241 3.74 -15.92 -9.56
N ASN A 242 2.75 -15.38 -10.29
CA ASN A 242 1.71 -16.11 -11.01
C ASN A 242 0.77 -15.09 -11.67
N PRO A 243 0.51 -15.15 -12.99
CA PRO A 243 -0.63 -14.44 -13.57
C PRO A 243 -1.94 -15.02 -13.04
N LEU A 244 -2.97 -14.19 -12.90
CA LEU A 244 -4.33 -14.65 -12.60
C LEU A 244 -4.97 -15.29 -13.84
N THR A 245 -4.59 -16.54 -14.10
CA THR A 245 -5.19 -17.43 -15.10
C THR A 245 -5.97 -18.54 -14.41
N VAL A 246 -7.30 -18.53 -14.53
CA VAL A 246 -8.25 -19.66 -14.69
C VAL A 246 -9.68 -19.13 -14.53
N ALA A 247 -10.64 -19.77 -15.19
CA ALA A 247 -12.05 -19.44 -15.06
C ALA A 247 -12.67 -19.98 -13.76
N THR A 248 -12.54 -19.21 -12.67
CA THR A 248 -13.39 -19.33 -11.47
C THR A 248 -14.25 -18.06 -11.30
N GLY A 249 -15.27 -18.12 -10.44
CA GLY A 249 -16.28 -17.07 -10.32
C GLY A 249 -15.66 -15.71 -10.01
N SER A 250 -15.86 -14.75 -10.91
CA SER A 250 -15.16 -13.44 -10.96
C SER A 250 -15.01 -12.77 -9.58
N ASN A 251 -16.06 -12.78 -8.76
CA ASN A 251 -16.05 -12.20 -7.41
C ASN A 251 -14.91 -12.70 -6.50
N GLN A 252 -14.53 -13.98 -6.54
CA GLN A 252 -13.49 -14.53 -5.63
C GLN A 252 -12.11 -13.93 -5.91
N VAL A 253 -11.77 -13.76 -7.19
CA VAL A 253 -10.51 -13.17 -7.63
C VAL A 253 -10.39 -11.70 -7.20
N ILE A 254 -11.52 -10.97 -7.17
CA ILE A 254 -11.58 -9.59 -6.65
C ILE A 254 -11.28 -9.56 -5.16
N THR A 255 -11.95 -10.42 -4.37
CA THR A 255 -11.76 -10.46 -2.91
C THR A 255 -10.29 -10.68 -2.56
N MET A 256 -9.59 -11.57 -3.28
CA MET A 256 -8.15 -11.77 -3.14
C MET A 256 -7.33 -10.53 -3.52
N LEU A 257 -7.65 -9.84 -4.63
CA LEU A 257 -6.94 -8.62 -5.05
C LEU A 257 -7.15 -7.46 -4.07
N GLU A 258 -8.38 -7.22 -3.63
CA GLU A 258 -8.74 -6.21 -2.64
C GLU A 258 -8.08 -6.50 -1.29
N GLN A 259 -8.14 -7.75 -0.80
CA GLN A 259 -7.48 -8.15 0.46
C GLN A 259 -5.96 -8.04 0.37
N ASN A 260 -5.35 -8.41 -0.77
CA ASN A 260 -3.91 -8.25 -0.99
C ASN A 260 -3.48 -6.78 -1.00
N ARG A 261 -4.25 -5.88 -1.64
CA ARG A 261 -4.03 -4.42 -1.58
C ARG A 261 -4.16 -3.92 -0.15
N THR A 262 -5.25 -4.27 0.53
CA THR A 262 -5.51 -3.84 1.92
C THR A 262 -4.40 -4.27 2.87
N ASN A 263 -3.97 -5.54 2.82
CA ASN A 263 -2.86 -6.05 3.61
C ASN A 263 -1.52 -5.35 3.30
N GLU A 264 -1.27 -4.95 2.05
CA GLU A 264 -0.07 -4.18 1.69
C GLU A 264 -0.03 -2.81 2.40
N TYR A 265 -1.17 -2.10 2.44
CA TYR A 265 -1.29 -0.84 3.17
C TYR A 265 -1.29 -1.03 4.69
N SER A 266 -1.93 -2.09 5.22
CA SER A 266 -1.90 -2.42 6.66
C SER A 266 -0.46 -2.63 7.15
N ASN A 267 0.32 -3.42 6.40
CA ASN A 267 1.73 -3.71 6.71
C ASN A 267 2.63 -2.46 6.63
N TYR A 268 2.37 -1.55 5.70
CA TYR A 268 3.13 -0.30 5.57
C TYR A 268 2.79 0.74 6.66
N LEU A 269 1.51 0.85 7.02
CA LEU A 269 1.02 1.79 8.04
C LEU A 269 1.08 1.23 9.47
N GLY A 270 1.49 -0.02 9.66
CA GLY A 270 1.58 -0.67 10.97
C GLY A 270 0.23 -0.74 11.71
N THR A 271 -0.87 -0.79 10.98
CA THR A 271 -2.25 -0.65 11.47
C THR A 271 -3.11 -1.67 10.74
N ASP A 272 -3.94 -2.45 11.43
CA ASP A 272 -4.91 -3.29 10.71
C ASP A 272 -6.02 -2.43 10.10
N LEU A 273 -6.15 -2.52 8.78
CA LEU A 273 -7.16 -1.86 7.98
C LEU A 273 -8.31 -2.79 7.59
N ASN A 274 -8.24 -4.09 7.90
CA ASN A 274 -9.32 -5.03 7.60
C ASN A 274 -10.57 -4.74 8.45
N GLU A 275 -10.41 -4.42 9.74
CA GLU A 275 -11.47 -3.85 10.60
C GLU A 275 -11.98 -2.48 10.09
N GLN A 276 -11.21 -1.80 9.25
CA GLN A 276 -11.51 -0.48 8.68
C GLN A 276 -12.00 -0.55 7.24
N SER A 277 -12.49 -1.72 6.79
CA SER A 277 -13.21 -1.86 5.53
C SER A 277 -14.55 -1.11 5.63
N LEU A 278 -14.53 0.18 5.29
CA LEU A 278 -15.65 1.12 5.48
C LEU A 278 -16.87 0.81 4.57
N SER A 279 -16.76 -0.17 3.69
CA SER A 279 -17.81 -0.61 2.78
C SER A 279 -17.99 -2.13 2.81
N THR A 280 -19.09 -2.58 3.40
CA THR A 280 -19.62 -3.94 3.18
C THR A 280 -20.32 -4.08 1.82
N LYS A 281 -20.55 -2.97 1.10
CA LYS A 281 -21.10 -2.95 -0.26
C LYS A 281 -20.05 -3.40 -1.28
N ASN A 282 -20.49 -4.11 -2.32
CA ASN A 282 -19.60 -4.50 -3.41
C ASN A 282 -19.33 -3.33 -4.39
N VAL A 283 -18.32 -3.48 -5.26
CA VAL A 283 -17.90 -2.42 -6.20
C VAL A 283 -19.07 -1.88 -7.04
N ARG A 284 -19.96 -2.75 -7.54
CA ARG A 284 -21.11 -2.32 -8.37
C ARG A 284 -22.13 -1.50 -7.58
N ASP A 285 -22.40 -1.88 -6.34
CA ASP A 285 -23.34 -1.16 -5.47
C ASP A 285 -22.86 0.28 -5.23
N ILE A 286 -21.55 0.43 -4.99
CA ILE A 286 -20.88 1.73 -4.82
C ILE A 286 -21.04 2.56 -6.10
N LEU A 287 -20.65 2.02 -7.26
CA LEU A 287 -20.77 2.74 -8.54
C LEU A 287 -22.23 3.10 -8.87
N THR A 288 -23.17 2.19 -8.59
CA THR A 288 -24.61 2.40 -8.76
C THR A 288 -25.15 3.51 -7.87
N ASP A 289 -24.75 3.57 -6.60
CA ASP A 289 -25.19 4.61 -5.67
C ASP A 289 -24.53 5.96 -5.94
N MET A 290 -23.28 5.98 -6.41
CA MET A 290 -22.60 7.21 -6.82
C MET A 290 -23.17 7.77 -8.12
N ALA A 291 -23.53 6.93 -9.09
CA ALA A 291 -24.24 7.35 -10.31
C ALA A 291 -25.58 8.04 -9.97
N LYS A 292 -26.38 7.48 -9.05
CA LYS A 292 -27.64 8.11 -8.57
C LYS A 292 -27.42 9.47 -7.90
N GLN A 293 -26.37 9.63 -7.10
CA GLN A 293 -26.15 10.83 -6.28
C GLN A 293 -25.47 11.96 -7.06
N THR A 294 -24.46 11.60 -7.86
CA THR A 294 -23.73 12.56 -8.69
C THR A 294 -24.47 12.87 -10.00
N GLY A 295 -25.11 11.89 -10.62
CA GLY A 295 -25.58 11.98 -12.01
C GLY A 295 -24.45 11.78 -13.04
N LYS A 296 -23.41 11.04 -12.65
CA LYS A 296 -22.17 10.81 -13.41
C LYS A 296 -21.73 9.37 -13.30
N GLU A 297 -21.38 8.75 -14.42
CA GLU A 297 -21.01 7.33 -14.47
C GLU A 297 -19.54 7.14 -14.11
N SER A 298 -19.27 6.14 -13.27
CA SER A 298 -17.93 5.86 -12.73
C SER A 298 -17.52 4.42 -13.00
N ALA A 299 -16.22 4.20 -13.22
CA ALA A 299 -15.64 2.87 -13.39
C ALA A 299 -14.36 2.68 -12.56
N VAL A 300 -14.12 1.45 -12.10
CA VAL A 300 -12.86 1.07 -11.44
C VAL A 300 -12.01 0.24 -12.39
N VAL A 301 -10.74 0.59 -12.55
CA VAL A 301 -9.76 -0.12 -13.37
C VAL A 301 -8.60 -0.61 -12.50
N TYR A 302 -8.50 -1.93 -12.35
CA TYR A 302 -7.35 -2.57 -11.68
C TYR A 302 -6.23 -2.81 -12.71
N ILE A 303 -5.03 -2.34 -12.39
CA ILE A 303 -3.83 -2.46 -13.25
C ILE A 303 -2.84 -3.42 -12.57
N ASN A 304 -2.76 -4.67 -13.06
CA ASN A 304 -1.99 -5.76 -12.44
C ASN A 304 -0.81 -6.18 -13.35
N ALA A 305 0.42 -5.89 -12.93
CA ALA A 305 1.62 -6.03 -13.77
C ALA A 305 2.44 -7.31 -13.48
N TYR A 306 2.13 -8.40 -14.18
CA TYR A 306 2.82 -9.69 -14.04
C TYR A 306 4.13 -9.75 -14.88
N PRO A 307 5.07 -10.66 -14.57
CA PRO A 307 6.31 -10.79 -15.33
C PRO A 307 6.09 -10.92 -16.83
N GLU A 308 5.14 -11.77 -17.23
CA GLU A 308 4.89 -12.14 -18.62
C GLU A 308 3.77 -11.36 -19.32
N GLN A 309 2.97 -10.55 -18.59
CA GLN A 309 1.85 -9.80 -19.15
C GLN A 309 1.35 -8.69 -18.23
N LEU A 310 0.71 -7.67 -18.78
CA LEU A 310 -0.20 -6.80 -18.03
C LEU A 310 -1.61 -7.40 -18.04
N GLN A 311 -2.35 -7.26 -16.94
CA GLN A 311 -3.78 -7.53 -16.87
C GLN A 311 -4.53 -6.27 -16.42
N LEU A 312 -5.62 -5.97 -17.11
CA LEU A 312 -6.62 -4.96 -16.73
C LEU A 312 -7.86 -5.67 -16.23
N ILE A 313 -8.50 -5.16 -15.17
CA ILE A 313 -9.85 -5.58 -14.79
C ILE A 313 -10.72 -4.34 -14.63
N LEU A 314 -11.76 -4.22 -15.46
CA LEU A 314 -12.70 -3.10 -15.49
C LEU A 314 -14.02 -3.47 -14.81
N TYR A 315 -14.47 -2.58 -13.92
CA TYR A 315 -15.79 -2.57 -13.30
C TYR A 315 -16.56 -1.33 -13.73
N THR A 316 -17.76 -1.52 -14.25
CA THR A 316 -18.81 -0.49 -14.28
C THR A 316 -19.89 -0.89 -13.27
N LYS A 317 -20.97 -0.10 -13.15
CA LYS A 317 -22.13 -0.48 -12.32
C LYS A 317 -22.88 -1.73 -12.85
N ASP A 318 -22.80 -2.02 -14.16
CA ASP A 318 -23.56 -3.08 -14.81
C ASP A 318 -22.68 -4.26 -15.24
N GLY A 319 -23.30 -5.40 -15.57
CA GLY A 319 -22.63 -6.53 -16.24
C GLY A 319 -21.62 -7.31 -15.38
N GLN A 320 -20.84 -8.18 -16.04
CA GLN A 320 -19.73 -8.91 -15.42
C GLN A 320 -18.40 -8.18 -15.68
N PRO A 321 -17.37 -8.37 -14.82
CA PRO A 321 -16.13 -7.61 -14.92
C PRO A 321 -15.37 -7.98 -16.18
N ILE A 322 -14.85 -6.96 -16.86
CA ILE A 322 -14.16 -7.13 -18.14
C ILE A 322 -12.66 -7.28 -17.85
N ILE A 323 -12.12 -8.48 -18.08
CA ILE A 323 -10.69 -8.77 -17.95
C ILE A 323 -10.05 -8.64 -19.33
N LYS A 324 -8.95 -7.88 -19.44
CA LYS A 324 -8.10 -7.82 -20.64
C LYS A 324 -6.67 -8.19 -20.27
N THR A 325 -5.98 -8.85 -21.18
CA THR A 325 -4.58 -9.30 -21.01
C THR A 325 -3.74 -8.75 -22.16
N ILE A 326 -2.58 -8.17 -21.84
CA ILE A 326 -1.68 -7.48 -22.77
C ILE A 326 -0.27 -8.11 -22.62
N PRO A 327 0.04 -9.20 -23.35
CA PRO A 327 1.30 -9.95 -23.20
C PRO A 327 2.55 -9.14 -23.57
N GLU A 328 2.44 -8.16 -24.45
CA GLU A 328 3.51 -7.27 -24.86
C GLU A 328 3.89 -6.24 -23.79
N ALA A 329 3.12 -6.11 -22.71
CA ALA A 329 3.30 -5.15 -21.62
C ALA A 329 3.88 -5.77 -20.33
N LYS A 330 4.70 -6.82 -20.48
CA LYS A 330 5.52 -7.47 -19.43
C LYS A 330 6.07 -6.50 -18.38
N ARG A 331 5.95 -6.82 -17.07
CA ARG A 331 6.33 -5.94 -15.92
C ARG A 331 7.64 -5.18 -16.15
N LYS A 332 8.72 -5.86 -16.53
CA LYS A 332 10.06 -5.25 -16.72
C LYS A 332 10.11 -4.21 -17.84
N LYS A 333 9.32 -4.39 -18.91
CA LYS A 333 9.14 -3.42 -20.00
C LYS A 333 8.23 -2.28 -19.55
N LEU A 334 7.10 -2.60 -18.93
CA LEU A 334 6.11 -1.64 -18.44
C LEU A 334 6.70 -0.64 -17.45
N MET A 335 7.40 -1.09 -16.40
CA MET A 335 8.03 -0.20 -15.42
C MET A 335 9.09 0.70 -16.05
N LYS A 336 9.84 0.20 -17.06
CA LYS A 336 10.79 1.01 -17.82
C LYS A 336 10.10 2.11 -18.65
N THR A 337 8.93 1.82 -19.24
CA THR A 337 8.12 2.81 -19.96
C THR A 337 7.50 3.85 -19.02
N ALA A 338 6.95 3.42 -17.87
CA ALA A 338 6.41 4.30 -16.83
C ALA A 338 7.47 5.27 -16.28
N LEU A 339 8.65 4.76 -15.91
CA LEU A 339 9.78 5.58 -15.48
C LEU A 339 10.27 6.52 -16.59
N LYS A 340 10.26 6.10 -17.86
CA LYS A 340 10.60 6.97 -19.01
C LYS A 340 9.59 8.11 -19.16
N LEU A 341 8.28 7.84 -19.06
CA LEU A 341 7.24 8.88 -19.18
C LEU A 341 7.43 9.95 -18.10
N ARG A 342 7.56 9.52 -16.84
CA ARG A 342 7.83 10.42 -15.70
C ARG A 342 9.12 11.22 -15.93
N ALA A 343 10.23 10.58 -16.29
CA ALA A 343 11.51 11.25 -16.55
C ALA A 343 11.49 12.24 -17.75
N HIS A 344 10.56 12.07 -18.71
CA HIS A 344 10.34 13.07 -19.76
C HIS A 344 9.55 14.28 -19.24
N ILE A 345 8.45 14.05 -18.51
CA ILE A 345 7.52 15.10 -18.08
C ILE A 345 8.06 15.91 -16.91
N THR A 346 8.69 15.29 -15.90
CA THR A 346 9.17 15.98 -14.69
C THR A 346 10.49 16.72 -14.89
N ASN A 347 10.99 16.86 -16.12
CA ASN A 347 12.28 17.49 -16.41
C ASN A 347 12.09 18.97 -16.78
N PRO A 348 12.54 19.93 -15.96
CA PRO A 348 12.31 21.37 -16.23
C PRO A 348 12.89 21.86 -17.55
N SER A 349 13.91 21.19 -18.10
CA SER A 349 14.53 21.51 -19.39
C SER A 349 13.77 20.92 -20.60
N ARG A 350 12.72 20.13 -20.37
CA ARG A 350 11.88 19.53 -21.42
C ARG A 350 10.49 20.17 -21.54
N ARG A 351 10.19 21.19 -20.73
CA ARG A 351 8.91 21.91 -20.68
C ARG A 351 8.48 22.59 -21.98
N PHE A 352 9.39 22.69 -22.96
CA PHE A 352 9.15 23.23 -24.30
C PHE A 352 9.27 22.13 -25.38
N THR A 353 8.97 20.87 -25.03
CA THR A 353 9.03 19.72 -25.95
C THR A 353 7.80 18.83 -25.79
N ASP A 354 7.36 18.25 -26.88
CA ASP A 354 6.34 17.19 -26.96
C ASP A 354 6.91 15.78 -26.66
N SER A 355 8.20 15.69 -26.28
CA SER A 355 8.98 14.45 -26.30
C SER A 355 8.46 13.31 -25.43
N TYR A 356 7.46 13.56 -24.57
CA TYR A 356 6.74 12.56 -23.79
C TYR A 356 5.67 11.80 -24.59
N LEU A 357 5.11 12.40 -25.66
CA LEU A 357 3.94 11.86 -26.39
C LEU A 357 4.11 10.40 -26.86
N PRO A 358 5.22 9.97 -27.49
CA PRO A 358 5.37 8.57 -27.93
C PRO A 358 5.43 7.56 -26.76
N VAL A 359 5.70 8.04 -25.54
CA VAL A 359 5.71 7.20 -24.32
C VAL A 359 4.34 7.20 -23.66
N ALA A 360 3.62 8.33 -23.72
CA ALA A 360 2.23 8.46 -23.29
C ALA A 360 1.28 7.61 -24.15
N GLN A 361 1.46 7.61 -25.47
CA GLN A 361 0.74 6.78 -26.43
C GLN A 361 0.95 5.30 -26.13
N GLN A 362 2.21 4.84 -26.06
CA GLN A 362 2.50 3.44 -25.75
C GLN A 362 1.89 2.95 -24.43
N LEU A 363 1.71 3.81 -23.43
CA LEU A 363 1.05 3.48 -22.17
C LEU A 363 -0.48 3.55 -22.27
N TYR A 364 -1.05 4.46 -23.07
CA TYR A 364 -2.48 4.47 -23.41
C TYR A 364 -2.88 3.17 -24.13
N ASP A 365 -2.08 2.71 -25.08
CA ASP A 365 -2.26 1.46 -25.84
C ASP A 365 -2.37 0.22 -24.92
N TRP A 366 -1.66 0.24 -23.79
CA TRP A 366 -1.66 -0.87 -22.82
C TRP A 366 -2.72 -0.72 -21.73
N PHE A 367 -3.07 0.51 -21.32
CA PHE A 367 -3.91 0.75 -20.13
C PHE A 367 -5.37 1.08 -20.47
N ILE A 368 -5.62 1.72 -21.61
CA ILE A 368 -6.92 2.33 -21.94
C ILE A 368 -7.48 1.80 -23.25
N ALA A 369 -6.68 1.76 -24.33
CA ALA A 369 -7.14 1.26 -25.64
C ALA A 369 -7.82 -0.14 -25.57
N PRO A 370 -7.35 -1.11 -24.77
CA PRO A 370 -7.98 -2.43 -24.70
C PRO A 370 -9.35 -2.44 -24.01
N ILE A 371 -9.75 -1.38 -23.32
CA ILE A 371 -11.02 -1.23 -22.59
C ILE A 371 -11.86 -0.01 -23.04
N ALA A 372 -11.34 0.79 -23.97
CA ALA A 372 -12.00 2.01 -24.45
C ALA A 372 -13.40 1.79 -25.06
N PRO A 373 -13.67 0.71 -25.83
CA PRO A 373 -15.02 0.42 -26.31
C PRO A 373 -16.03 0.21 -25.17
N GLU A 374 -15.63 -0.49 -24.11
CA GLU A 374 -16.49 -0.75 -22.96
C GLU A 374 -16.70 0.48 -22.07
N LEU A 375 -15.67 1.33 -21.91
CA LEU A 375 -15.81 2.64 -21.25
C LEU A 375 -16.78 3.57 -22.00
N ALA A 376 -16.70 3.59 -23.34
CA ALA A 376 -17.61 4.36 -24.18
C ALA A 376 -19.05 3.81 -24.14
N ALA A 377 -19.23 2.49 -24.23
CA ALA A 377 -20.55 1.86 -24.17
C ALA A 377 -21.26 2.07 -22.82
N ALA A 378 -20.50 2.17 -21.72
CA ALA A 378 -21.02 2.49 -20.39
C ALA A 378 -21.12 4.01 -20.10
N ASN A 379 -20.77 4.87 -21.06
CA ASN A 379 -20.81 6.35 -20.95
C ASN A 379 -20.04 6.91 -19.74
N ILE A 380 -18.88 6.31 -19.40
CA ILE A 380 -18.13 6.63 -18.18
C ILE A 380 -17.61 8.07 -18.19
N ASP A 381 -17.84 8.81 -17.09
CA ASP A 381 -17.28 10.15 -16.84
C ASP A 381 -16.02 10.11 -15.96
N THR A 382 -15.89 9.11 -15.08
CA THR A 382 -14.87 9.08 -14.02
C THR A 382 -14.17 7.73 -13.90
N LEU A 383 -12.83 7.72 -13.92
CA LEU A 383 -11.99 6.54 -13.78
C LEU A 383 -11.27 6.51 -12.42
N LEU A 384 -11.46 5.43 -11.67
CA LEU A 384 -10.75 5.13 -10.43
C LEU A 384 -9.72 4.03 -10.70
N PHE A 385 -8.43 4.31 -10.53
CA PHE A 385 -7.38 3.32 -10.77
C PHE A 385 -6.89 2.68 -9.48
N SER A 386 -6.92 1.34 -9.39
CA SER A 386 -6.14 0.61 -8.39
C SER A 386 -4.86 0.09 -9.06
N MET A 387 -3.71 0.60 -8.65
CA MET A 387 -2.43 0.37 -9.33
C MET A 387 -1.43 -0.44 -8.52
N ASP A 388 -0.65 -1.24 -9.24
CA ASP A 388 0.41 -2.05 -8.69
C ASP A 388 1.68 -1.27 -8.32
N GLU A 389 2.57 -1.91 -7.57
CA GLU A 389 3.90 -1.38 -7.26
C GLU A 389 4.66 -0.99 -8.53
N GLY A 390 5.22 0.23 -8.54
CA GLY A 390 5.91 0.85 -9.67
C GLY A 390 5.00 1.71 -10.56
N LEU A 391 3.67 1.68 -10.34
CA LEU A 391 2.67 2.39 -11.16
C LEU A 391 1.85 3.42 -10.38
N ARG A 392 1.80 3.35 -9.05
CA ARG A 392 1.03 4.27 -8.18
C ARG A 392 1.44 5.75 -8.26
N THR A 393 2.55 6.04 -8.93
CA THR A 393 3.05 7.40 -9.21
C THR A 393 3.11 7.74 -10.70
N LEU A 394 2.43 6.98 -11.55
CA LEU A 394 2.26 7.25 -12.98
C LEU A 394 1.20 8.36 -13.19
N PRO A 395 1.51 9.46 -13.91
CA PRO A 395 0.53 10.49 -14.22
C PRO A 395 -0.43 10.04 -15.32
N VAL A 396 -1.46 9.26 -14.98
CA VAL A 396 -2.46 8.75 -15.95
C VAL A 396 -3.14 9.86 -16.77
N ALA A 397 -3.23 11.07 -16.23
CA ALA A 397 -3.79 12.24 -16.91
C ALA A 397 -3.13 12.55 -18.26
N VAL A 398 -1.86 12.15 -18.45
CA VAL A 398 -1.08 12.45 -19.66
C VAL A 398 -1.04 11.31 -20.68
N LEU A 399 -1.69 10.17 -20.40
CA LEU A 399 -1.85 9.11 -21.41
C LEU A 399 -2.63 9.69 -22.59
N HIS A 400 -2.21 9.41 -23.82
CA HIS A 400 -2.65 10.14 -25.00
C HIS A 400 -3.02 9.15 -26.11
N ASP A 401 -4.20 9.27 -26.71
CA ASP A 401 -4.70 8.26 -27.65
C ASP A 401 -4.17 8.40 -29.09
N GLY A 402 -3.68 9.60 -29.43
CA GLY A 402 -3.25 9.98 -30.77
C GLY A 402 -3.77 11.37 -31.16
N GLU A 403 -4.90 11.77 -30.56
CA GLU A 403 -5.61 13.03 -30.80
C GLU A 403 -5.68 13.91 -29.53
N GLN A 404 -5.84 13.30 -28.35
CA GLN A 404 -6.11 13.99 -27.08
C GLN A 404 -5.59 13.23 -25.85
N PHE A 405 -5.48 13.93 -24.72
CA PHE A 405 -5.10 13.35 -23.42
C PHE A 405 -6.29 12.66 -22.71
N LEU A 406 -5.98 11.69 -21.84
CA LEU A 406 -6.97 10.96 -21.05
C LEU A 406 -7.79 11.88 -20.12
N ILE A 407 -7.18 12.96 -19.64
CA ILE A 407 -7.82 13.99 -18.82
C ILE A 407 -8.88 14.80 -19.58
N GLU A 408 -8.80 14.86 -20.92
CA GLU A 408 -9.80 15.51 -21.78
C GLU A 408 -11.08 14.66 -21.88
N LYS A 409 -10.97 13.35 -21.67
CA LYS A 409 -12.09 12.40 -21.67
C LYS A 409 -12.71 12.17 -20.29
N TYR A 410 -11.91 11.94 -19.25
CA TYR A 410 -12.41 11.45 -17.95
C TYR A 410 -11.83 12.20 -16.75
N SER A 411 -12.64 12.32 -15.70
CA SER A 411 -12.18 12.68 -14.34
C SER A 411 -11.41 11.52 -13.72
N LEU A 412 -10.26 11.75 -13.08
CA LEU A 412 -9.35 10.68 -12.67
C LEU A 412 -9.08 10.69 -11.15
N SER A 413 -9.00 9.50 -10.55
CA SER A 413 -8.50 9.31 -9.17
C SER A 413 -7.70 8.02 -9.03
N LEU A 414 -6.74 8.01 -8.10
CA LEU A 414 -6.02 6.81 -7.65
C LEU A 414 -6.69 6.27 -6.38
N ILE A 415 -6.90 4.96 -6.28
CA ILE A 415 -7.38 4.31 -5.05
C ILE A 415 -6.40 3.22 -4.58
N PRO A 416 -6.15 3.10 -3.26
CA PRO A 416 -5.37 1.99 -2.72
C PRO A 416 -6.10 0.65 -2.95
N SER A 417 -7.39 0.62 -2.63
CA SER A 417 -8.37 -0.42 -2.92
C SER A 417 -9.77 0.21 -2.85
N VAL A 418 -10.83 -0.51 -3.25
CA VAL A 418 -12.22 -0.03 -3.08
C VAL A 418 -12.69 -0.20 -1.63
N SER A 419 -12.28 -1.28 -0.97
CA SER A 419 -12.56 -1.58 0.45
C SER A 419 -12.06 -0.51 1.43
N LEU A 420 -10.94 0.16 1.11
CA LEU A 420 -10.37 1.25 1.91
C LEU A 420 -10.95 2.64 1.60
N MET A 421 -11.93 2.75 0.69
CA MET A 421 -12.52 4.02 0.28
C MET A 421 -13.77 4.35 1.12
N ASN A 422 -13.85 5.57 1.66
CA ASN A 422 -15.07 6.06 2.30
C ASN A 422 -16.06 6.56 1.23
N THR A 423 -17.05 5.73 0.91
CA THR A 423 -18.01 5.95 -0.19
C THR A 423 -19.25 6.77 0.19
N ASN A 424 -19.27 7.36 1.39
CA ASN A 424 -20.35 8.23 1.82
C ASN A 424 -20.21 9.60 1.14
N TYR A 425 -20.95 9.83 0.06
CA TYR A 425 -20.94 11.10 -0.65
C TYR A 425 -21.34 12.28 0.25
N ARG A 426 -20.72 13.45 0.02
CA ARG A 426 -21.15 14.73 0.58
C ARG A 426 -20.76 15.85 -0.40
N PRO A 427 -21.71 16.66 -0.88
CA PRO A 427 -21.39 17.87 -1.64
C PRO A 427 -20.47 18.80 -0.84
N LEU A 428 -19.49 19.40 -1.50
CA LEU A 428 -18.60 20.39 -0.87
C LEU A 428 -19.12 21.82 -0.96
N GLN A 429 -20.18 22.07 -1.74
CA GLN A 429 -20.82 23.36 -1.93
C GLN A 429 -21.03 24.09 -0.59
N ASP A 430 -20.65 25.36 -0.55
CA ASP A 430 -20.81 26.28 0.58
C ASP A 430 -20.21 25.80 1.93
N THR A 431 -19.33 24.80 1.92
CA THR A 431 -18.54 24.41 3.11
C THR A 431 -17.43 25.43 3.42
N GLN A 432 -16.75 25.30 4.56
CA GLN A 432 -15.58 26.12 4.90
C GLN A 432 -14.25 25.38 4.74
N VAL A 433 -13.21 26.11 4.34
CA VAL A 433 -11.83 25.62 4.25
C VAL A 433 -10.99 26.08 5.45
N LEU A 434 -10.15 25.19 5.97
CA LEU A 434 -9.01 25.55 6.81
C LEU A 434 -7.76 25.58 5.92
N ALA A 435 -7.33 26.76 5.51
CA ALA A 435 -6.13 26.96 4.73
C ALA A 435 -4.95 27.26 5.66
N MET A 436 -3.84 26.53 5.54
CA MET A 436 -2.64 26.78 6.34
C MET A 436 -1.39 26.58 5.49
N GLY A 437 -0.29 27.26 5.79
CA GLY A 437 0.93 27.07 4.99
C GLY A 437 2.18 27.74 5.53
N ALA A 438 3.32 27.30 5.01
CA ALA A 438 4.63 27.87 5.27
C ALA A 438 5.27 28.36 3.97
N SER A 439 5.69 29.62 3.96
CA SER A 439 6.34 30.27 2.82
C SER A 439 7.87 30.37 2.97
N LYS A 440 8.37 30.19 4.20
CA LYS A 440 9.78 30.25 4.59
C LYS A 440 10.12 28.98 5.37
N PHE A 441 11.33 28.46 5.15
CA PHE A 441 11.84 27.24 5.80
C PHE A 441 13.30 27.45 6.18
N LEU A 442 13.79 26.68 7.16
CA LEU A 442 15.18 26.75 7.61
C LEU A 442 16.14 25.96 6.70
N GLU A 443 15.73 24.77 6.26
CA GLU A 443 16.56 23.83 5.50
C GLU A 443 16.07 23.59 4.05
N GLN A 444 14.84 23.98 3.74
CA GLN A 444 14.19 23.80 2.43
C GLN A 444 14.06 25.12 1.67
N GLN A 445 13.74 25.03 0.37
CA GLN A 445 13.51 26.22 -0.46
C GLN A 445 12.24 26.95 -0.03
N SER A 446 12.28 28.28 0.02
CA SER A 446 11.09 29.10 0.29
C SER A 446 10.04 28.92 -0.83
N LEU A 447 8.77 28.87 -0.43
CA LEU A 447 7.60 28.79 -1.31
C LEU A 447 6.87 30.15 -1.28
N PRO A 448 7.34 31.16 -2.02
CA PRO A 448 6.81 32.52 -1.90
C PRO A 448 5.40 32.69 -2.46
N ALA A 449 4.86 31.77 -3.27
CA ALA A 449 3.48 31.84 -3.75
C ALA A 449 2.45 31.48 -2.67
N VAL A 450 2.82 30.63 -1.70
CA VAL A 450 1.95 30.15 -0.60
C VAL A 450 1.07 31.23 0.05
N PRO A 451 1.57 32.44 0.42
CA PRO A 451 0.72 33.47 1.02
C PRO A 451 -0.38 33.97 0.08
N VAL A 452 -0.11 34.05 -1.23
CA VAL A 452 -1.08 34.48 -2.25
C VAL A 452 -2.08 33.38 -2.53
N GLU A 453 -1.64 32.12 -2.52
CA GLU A 453 -2.47 30.93 -2.71
C GLU A 453 -3.51 30.81 -1.59
N ILE A 454 -3.08 30.68 -0.34
CA ILE A 454 -4.00 30.47 0.78
C ILE A 454 -4.96 31.66 0.99
N GLN A 455 -4.48 32.89 0.76
CA GLN A 455 -5.32 34.09 0.82
C GLN A 455 -6.36 34.11 -0.30
N THR A 456 -5.97 33.80 -1.54
CA THR A 456 -6.89 33.76 -2.68
C THR A 456 -7.95 32.66 -2.49
N ILE A 457 -7.55 31.52 -1.93
CA ILE A 457 -8.47 30.44 -1.54
C ILE A 457 -9.45 30.92 -0.47
N SER A 458 -9.00 31.42 0.68
CA SER A 458 -9.89 31.70 1.83
C SER A 458 -10.67 33.02 1.79
N GLU A 459 -10.23 34.00 0.98
CA GLU A 459 -10.87 35.33 0.92
C GLU A 459 -11.63 35.59 -0.40
N LYS A 460 -11.36 34.85 -1.48
CA LYS A 460 -11.88 35.18 -2.84
C LYS A 460 -12.56 34.01 -3.55
N LEU A 461 -12.01 32.80 -3.45
CA LEU A 461 -12.55 31.63 -4.14
C LEU A 461 -13.52 30.82 -3.27
N TRP A 462 -13.19 30.73 -1.98
CA TRP A 462 -13.87 29.95 -0.97
C TRP A 462 -14.05 30.77 0.32
N GLN A 463 -14.85 30.29 1.26
CA GLN A 463 -14.96 30.88 2.60
C GLN A 463 -14.17 30.08 3.64
N GLY A 464 -13.38 30.72 4.50
CA GLY A 464 -12.63 30.00 5.53
C GLY A 464 -11.61 30.84 6.29
N ASN A 465 -10.84 30.16 7.14
CA ASN A 465 -9.74 30.78 7.90
C ASN A 465 -8.40 30.42 7.25
N MET A 466 -7.47 31.38 7.20
CA MET A 466 -6.08 31.15 6.78
C MET A 466 -5.06 31.36 7.92
N PHE A 467 -4.03 30.52 7.95
CA PHE A 467 -2.91 30.61 8.92
C PHE A 467 -1.55 30.43 8.24
N LEU A 468 -0.72 31.46 8.28
CA LEU A 468 0.59 31.50 7.61
C LEU A 468 1.75 31.42 8.60
N ASN A 469 2.85 30.78 8.17
CA ASN A 469 4.17 30.78 8.81
C ASN A 469 4.09 30.48 10.31
N GLU A 470 4.36 31.46 11.19
CA GLU A 470 4.40 31.33 12.64
C GLU A 470 3.09 30.76 13.24
N ASN A 471 1.96 30.88 12.54
CA ASN A 471 0.65 30.35 12.97
C ASN A 471 0.35 28.95 12.39
N PHE A 472 1.19 28.41 11.51
CA PHE A 472 1.04 27.08 10.92
C PHE A 472 1.80 26.03 11.75
N THR A 473 1.20 25.67 12.88
CA THR A 473 1.70 24.68 13.84
C THR A 473 0.70 23.56 14.08
N ARG A 474 1.17 22.39 14.53
CA ARG A 474 0.33 21.22 14.81
C ARG A 474 -0.73 21.54 15.86
N ASN A 475 -0.35 22.32 16.88
CA ASN A 475 -1.27 22.74 17.93
C ASN A 475 -2.39 23.64 17.38
N ASN A 476 -2.09 24.67 16.57
CA ASN A 476 -3.13 25.50 15.99
C ASN A 476 -4.04 24.69 15.05
N LEU A 477 -3.48 23.81 14.22
CA LEU A 477 -4.25 22.93 13.33
C LEU A 477 -5.28 22.09 14.11
N LEU A 478 -4.86 21.50 15.25
CA LEU A 478 -5.75 20.80 16.17
C LEU A 478 -6.82 21.74 16.78
N THR A 479 -6.44 22.91 17.27
CA THR A 479 -7.36 23.91 17.84
C THR A 479 -8.42 24.36 16.84
N GLN A 480 -8.04 24.69 15.60
CA GLN A 480 -9.02 25.09 14.58
C GLN A 480 -10.00 23.96 14.24
N ARG A 481 -9.52 22.71 14.19
CA ARG A 481 -10.36 21.52 13.96
C ARG A 481 -11.26 21.12 15.14
N GLN A 482 -10.94 21.55 16.35
CA GLN A 482 -11.84 21.46 17.51
C GLN A 482 -12.89 22.58 17.48
N ASN A 483 -12.51 23.79 17.08
CA ASN A 483 -13.39 24.96 17.01
C ASN A 483 -14.43 24.85 15.88
N TYR A 484 -14.06 24.29 14.72
CA TYR A 484 -14.98 24.11 13.59
C TYR A 484 -14.67 22.82 12.80
N PRO A 485 -15.71 22.06 12.39
CA PRO A 485 -15.56 20.77 11.69
C PRO A 485 -15.25 20.93 10.19
N TYR A 486 -14.17 21.65 9.85
CA TYR A 486 -13.77 21.98 8.47
C TYR A 486 -13.79 20.75 7.54
N PRO A 487 -14.69 20.72 6.52
CA PRO A 487 -14.74 19.62 5.56
C PRO A 487 -13.55 19.62 4.60
N ILE A 488 -12.94 20.77 4.35
CA ILE A 488 -11.74 20.93 3.52
C ILE A 488 -10.58 21.41 4.40
N ILE A 489 -9.45 20.71 4.35
CA ILE A 489 -8.16 21.18 4.91
C ILE A 489 -7.20 21.35 3.74
N HIS A 490 -6.55 22.51 3.64
CA HIS A 490 -5.57 22.81 2.59
C HIS A 490 -4.26 23.24 3.22
N LEU A 491 -3.19 22.48 2.97
CA LEU A 491 -1.86 22.67 3.52
C LEU A 491 -0.87 23.03 2.41
N ALA A 492 -0.47 24.30 2.32
CA ALA A 492 0.45 24.81 1.32
C ALA A 492 1.88 24.88 1.90
N THR A 493 2.61 23.78 1.74
CA THR A 493 3.91 23.52 2.37
C THR A 493 4.58 22.30 1.77
N HIS A 494 5.90 22.15 1.94
CA HIS A 494 6.62 20.95 1.52
C HIS A 494 6.13 19.70 2.28
N ALA A 495 5.96 18.60 1.55
CA ALA A 495 5.82 17.27 2.12
C ALA A 495 6.58 16.23 1.27
N ASP A 496 7.46 15.44 1.89
CA ASP A 496 8.18 14.35 1.22
C ASP A 496 7.60 12.98 1.63
N PHE A 497 7.24 12.15 0.64
CA PHE A 497 7.07 10.71 0.81
C PHE A 497 8.40 10.01 0.55
N LEU A 498 9.00 9.45 1.60
CA LEU A 498 10.35 8.90 1.59
C LEU A 498 10.35 7.35 1.65
N PRO A 499 11.40 6.70 1.12
CA PRO A 499 11.61 5.25 1.26
C PRO A 499 11.69 4.79 2.71
N GLY A 500 11.35 3.52 2.96
CA GLY A 500 11.45 2.89 4.29
C GLY A 500 10.12 2.86 5.04
N LYS A 501 10.09 3.35 6.28
CA LYS A 501 8.87 3.34 7.12
C LYS A 501 7.99 4.57 6.85
N ALA A 502 6.70 4.48 7.14
CA ALA A 502 5.79 5.65 7.11
C ALA A 502 6.34 6.84 7.93
N SER A 503 6.95 6.56 9.10
CA SER A 503 7.64 7.52 9.97
C SER A 503 8.73 8.38 9.29
N ASN A 504 9.27 7.93 8.15
CA ASN A 504 10.26 8.68 7.39
C ASN A 504 9.60 9.82 6.58
N SER A 505 8.37 9.60 6.11
CA SER A 505 7.60 10.56 5.33
C SER A 505 6.97 11.63 6.23
N TYR A 506 6.90 12.87 5.75
CA TYR A 506 6.47 13.99 6.59
C TYR A 506 5.82 15.14 5.80
N ILE A 507 4.95 15.88 6.50
CA ILE A 507 4.49 17.22 6.12
C ILE A 507 5.27 18.23 6.97
N GLN A 508 5.92 19.19 6.33
CA GLN A 508 6.68 20.25 7.01
C GLN A 508 5.71 21.32 7.53
N LEU A 509 5.79 21.63 8.83
CA LEU A 509 5.11 22.77 9.44
C LEU A 509 6.11 23.92 9.66
N TRP A 510 5.75 24.91 10.47
CA TRP A 510 6.63 26.03 10.75
C TRP A 510 7.94 25.65 11.45
N GLY A 511 9.03 26.36 11.12
CA GLY A 511 10.34 26.20 11.76
C GLY A 511 10.95 24.82 11.50
N THR A 512 10.94 23.97 12.52
CA THR A 512 11.40 22.57 12.50
C THR A 512 10.28 21.55 12.79
N GLU A 513 9.04 21.99 13.01
CA GLU A 513 7.93 21.09 13.33
C GLU A 513 7.51 20.27 12.10
N GLN A 514 7.23 18.98 12.30
CA GLN A 514 6.82 18.06 11.24
C GLN A 514 5.72 17.12 11.74
N ILE A 515 4.74 16.84 10.88
CA ILE A 515 3.80 15.72 11.07
C ILE A 515 4.36 14.54 10.29
N LYS A 516 4.60 13.40 10.94
CA LYS A 516 4.97 12.15 10.25
C LYS A 516 3.74 11.42 9.70
N LEU A 517 3.93 10.61 8.65
CA LEU A 517 2.81 9.94 7.95
C LEU A 517 2.15 8.82 8.78
N ASP A 518 2.83 8.25 9.76
CA ASP A 518 2.24 7.38 10.79
C ASP A 518 1.46 8.18 11.85
N GLN A 519 1.93 9.37 12.21
CA GLN A 519 1.32 10.27 13.19
C GLN A 519 0.08 11.03 12.67
N VAL A 520 -0.15 11.10 11.35
CA VAL A 520 -1.22 11.94 10.78
C VAL A 520 -2.63 11.59 11.28
N ARG A 521 -2.87 10.33 11.70
CA ARG A 521 -4.14 9.90 12.33
C ARG A 521 -4.42 10.57 13.67
N GLU A 522 -3.38 10.98 14.39
CA GLU A 522 -3.49 11.69 15.66
C GLU A 522 -4.13 13.09 15.52
N LEU A 523 -4.31 13.58 14.28
CA LEU A 523 -4.96 14.86 13.97
C LEU A 523 -6.50 14.79 13.96
N GLY A 524 -7.08 13.59 14.12
CA GLY A 524 -8.53 13.41 14.27
C GLY A 524 -9.35 13.81 13.03
N TRP A 525 -8.75 13.78 11.84
CA TRP A 525 -9.41 14.19 10.59
C TRP A 525 -10.54 13.23 10.15
N ASN A 526 -10.68 12.07 10.77
CA ASN A 526 -11.86 11.20 10.63
C ASN A 526 -13.04 11.61 11.53
N LYS A 527 -12.87 12.54 12.48
CA LYS A 527 -13.86 12.87 13.53
C LYS A 527 -14.07 14.39 13.69
N PRO A 528 -15.09 14.98 13.04
CA PRO A 528 -15.85 14.43 11.91
C PRO A 528 -15.00 14.39 10.64
N ALA A 529 -15.37 13.55 9.68
CA ALA A 529 -14.59 13.31 8.48
C ALA A 529 -14.27 14.60 7.68
N VAL A 530 -12.99 14.77 7.37
CA VAL A 530 -12.50 15.67 6.33
C VAL A 530 -12.83 15.03 4.98
N GLU A 531 -13.54 15.77 4.16
CA GLU A 531 -14.01 15.37 2.83
C GLU A 531 -12.91 15.50 1.79
N LEU A 532 -12.02 16.49 1.97
CA LEU A 532 -10.88 16.76 1.10
C LEU A 532 -9.70 17.31 1.90
N LEU A 533 -8.57 16.60 1.87
CA LEU A 533 -7.25 17.13 2.19
C LEU A 533 -6.59 17.62 0.90
N VAL A 534 -6.05 18.84 0.86
CA VAL A 534 -5.17 19.32 -0.22
C VAL A 534 -3.77 19.51 0.35
N LEU A 535 -2.78 18.84 -0.23
CA LEU A 535 -1.36 19.05 0.09
C LEU A 535 -0.67 19.76 -1.08
N SER A 536 -0.57 21.07 -0.97
CA SER A 536 -0.12 21.98 -2.03
C SER A 536 1.40 22.22 -2.01
N ALA A 537 2.16 21.10 -2.05
CA ALA A 537 3.57 20.96 -2.48
C ALA A 537 4.15 19.62 -1.97
N CYS A 538 3.61 18.50 -2.46
CA CYS A 538 4.17 17.17 -2.20
C CYS A 538 5.29 16.78 -3.17
N ARG A 539 6.16 15.87 -2.71
CA ARG A 539 7.10 15.11 -3.53
C ARG A 539 7.09 13.65 -3.11
N THR A 540 6.94 12.75 -4.07
CA THR A 540 7.07 11.30 -3.84
C THR A 540 8.37 10.78 -4.40
N ALA A 541 9.18 10.06 -3.59
CA ALA A 541 10.42 9.45 -4.06
C ALA A 541 10.15 8.46 -5.23
N ILE A 542 11.05 8.45 -6.21
CA ILE A 542 10.82 7.80 -7.51
C ILE A 542 11.28 6.35 -7.47
N GLY A 543 10.40 5.40 -7.84
CA GLY A 543 10.76 4.00 -8.01
C GLY A 543 11.09 3.26 -6.71
N ASP A 544 10.53 3.71 -5.57
CA ASP A 544 10.58 2.99 -4.30
C ASP A 544 9.18 2.71 -3.78
N ARG A 545 8.84 1.42 -3.66
CA ARG A 545 7.55 0.89 -3.20
C ARG A 545 7.00 1.61 -1.98
N ASN A 546 7.85 1.96 -1.02
CA ASN A 546 7.40 2.44 0.28
C ASN A 546 7.04 3.93 0.23
N ALA A 547 7.68 4.71 -0.64
CA ALA A 547 7.20 6.05 -0.95
C ALA A 547 5.89 6.02 -1.74
N GLU A 548 5.73 5.06 -2.66
CA GLU A 548 4.49 4.87 -3.42
C GLU A 548 3.31 4.40 -2.56
N LEU A 549 3.57 3.55 -1.55
CA LEU A 549 2.58 3.18 -0.54
C LEU A 549 2.19 4.36 0.35
N GLY A 550 3.16 5.21 0.72
CA GLY A 550 2.87 6.46 1.44
C GLY A 550 1.97 7.41 0.64
N PHE A 551 2.21 7.53 -0.67
CA PHE A 551 1.39 8.36 -1.55
C PHE A 551 0.00 7.76 -1.85
N GLY A 552 -0.06 6.52 -2.36
CA GLY A 552 -1.33 5.85 -2.72
C GLY A 552 -2.21 5.56 -1.50
N GLY A 553 -1.59 5.41 -0.33
CA GLY A 553 -2.26 5.26 0.96
C GLY A 553 -2.58 6.58 1.66
N LEU A 554 -2.24 7.75 1.11
CA LEU A 554 -2.32 9.04 1.81
C LEU A 554 -3.70 9.31 2.43
N ALA A 555 -4.79 9.11 1.68
CA ALA A 555 -6.14 9.36 2.20
C ALA A 555 -6.48 8.43 3.38
N VAL A 556 -6.06 7.16 3.30
CA VAL A 556 -6.25 6.13 4.33
C VAL A 556 -5.38 6.40 5.55
N ALA A 557 -4.12 6.79 5.35
CA ALA A 557 -3.22 7.24 6.41
C ALA A 557 -3.82 8.46 7.12
N ALA A 558 -4.20 9.50 6.39
CA ALA A 558 -4.80 10.73 6.91
C ALA A 558 -6.21 10.54 7.52
N GLY A 559 -6.90 9.44 7.27
CA GLY A 559 -8.27 9.19 7.74
C GLY A 559 -9.32 10.09 7.07
N VAL A 560 -9.02 10.59 5.87
CA VAL A 560 -9.87 11.51 5.08
C VAL A 560 -10.52 10.77 3.92
N LYS A 561 -11.64 11.28 3.36
CA LYS A 561 -12.28 10.60 2.22
C LYS A 561 -11.49 10.73 0.92
N SER A 562 -10.86 11.89 0.72
CA SER A 562 -10.17 12.27 -0.50
C SER A 562 -8.92 13.09 -0.15
N ALA A 563 -7.81 12.86 -0.85
CA ALA A 563 -6.60 13.67 -0.75
C ALA A 563 -6.12 14.11 -2.14
N LEU A 564 -5.97 15.41 -2.37
CA LEU A 564 -5.32 15.99 -3.53
C LEU A 564 -3.86 16.25 -3.21
N ALA A 565 -2.93 15.58 -3.88
CA ALA A 565 -1.49 15.69 -3.62
C ALA A 565 -0.67 15.51 -4.90
N SER A 566 0.56 16.03 -4.90
CA SER A 566 1.46 15.93 -6.05
C SER A 566 2.40 14.71 -6.01
N VAL A 567 2.51 14.04 -7.17
CA VAL A 567 3.36 12.86 -7.39
C VAL A 567 4.83 13.21 -7.64
N TRP A 568 5.18 14.48 -7.90
CA TRP A 568 6.57 14.95 -8.03
C TRP A 568 6.74 16.38 -7.54
N TYR A 569 7.99 16.85 -7.50
CA TYR A 569 8.33 18.24 -7.21
C TYR A 569 7.75 19.16 -8.29
N VAL A 570 6.61 19.78 -7.97
CA VAL A 570 5.91 20.79 -8.77
C VAL A 570 6.54 22.17 -8.57
N SER A 571 6.27 23.12 -9.47
CA SER A 571 6.75 24.50 -9.30
C SER A 571 5.76 25.34 -8.49
N ASP A 572 6.29 26.27 -7.69
CA ASP A 572 5.55 27.16 -6.79
C ASP A 572 4.55 28.02 -7.58
N GLU A 573 4.99 28.57 -8.72
CA GLU A 573 4.17 29.39 -9.61
C GLU A 573 3.09 28.60 -10.38
N GLY A 574 3.38 27.36 -10.79
CA GLY A 574 2.39 26.49 -11.46
C GLY A 574 1.37 25.89 -10.49
N THR A 575 1.76 25.66 -9.24
CA THR A 575 0.88 25.16 -8.17
C THR A 575 -0.15 26.22 -7.78
N LEU A 576 0.28 27.48 -7.61
CA LEU A 576 -0.61 28.62 -7.40
C LEU A 576 -1.68 28.72 -8.51
N GLY A 577 -1.28 28.52 -9.78
CA GLY A 577 -2.19 28.46 -10.92
C GLY A 577 -3.22 27.33 -10.79
N LEU A 578 -2.74 26.09 -10.64
CA LEU A 578 -3.61 24.91 -10.54
C LEU A 578 -4.61 25.01 -9.38
N MET A 579 -4.17 25.48 -8.20
CA MET A 579 -5.03 25.58 -7.01
C MET A 579 -6.05 26.72 -7.12
N THR A 580 -5.68 27.82 -7.78
CA THR A 580 -6.61 28.92 -8.09
C THR A 580 -7.74 28.44 -9.00
N GLU A 581 -7.45 27.67 -10.04
CA GLU A 581 -8.48 27.09 -10.90
C GLU A 581 -9.26 25.97 -10.19
N PHE A 582 -8.59 25.09 -9.44
CA PHE A 582 -9.23 24.00 -8.70
C PHE A 582 -10.34 24.52 -7.78
N TYR A 583 -10.06 25.52 -6.95
CA TYR A 583 -11.08 26.13 -6.09
C TYR A 583 -12.10 26.99 -6.88
N THR A 584 -11.74 27.52 -8.05
CA THR A 584 -12.67 28.19 -8.96
C THR A 584 -13.72 27.22 -9.52
N HIS A 585 -13.34 25.98 -9.85
CA HIS A 585 -14.27 24.95 -10.34
C HIS A 585 -14.96 24.17 -9.22
N LEU A 586 -14.34 23.99 -8.05
CA LEU A 586 -14.81 23.09 -6.98
C LEU A 586 -16.24 23.40 -6.49
N ASN A 587 -16.67 24.67 -6.45
CA ASN A 587 -18.03 25.01 -6.01
C ASN A 587 -19.09 24.66 -7.09
N ASN A 588 -18.68 24.58 -8.35
CA ASN A 588 -19.57 24.40 -9.50
C ASN A 588 -19.79 22.93 -9.90
N VAL A 589 -19.04 21.99 -9.32
CA VAL A 589 -19.08 20.57 -9.68
C VAL A 589 -19.38 19.68 -8.47
N LYS A 590 -20.03 18.54 -8.72
CA LYS A 590 -20.39 17.56 -7.68
C LYS A 590 -19.26 16.61 -7.29
N ILE A 591 -18.18 16.53 -8.06
CA ILE A 591 -17.12 15.52 -7.95
C ILE A 591 -15.76 16.24 -7.85
N LYS A 592 -15.00 15.97 -6.78
CA LYS A 592 -13.69 16.59 -6.52
C LYS A 592 -12.68 16.31 -7.65
N ALA A 593 -12.72 15.10 -8.22
CA ALA A 593 -11.89 14.73 -9.37
C ALA A 593 -12.22 15.54 -10.64
N GLU A 594 -13.48 15.98 -10.82
CA GLU A 594 -13.85 16.84 -11.97
C GLU A 594 -13.38 18.29 -11.76
N ALA A 595 -13.34 18.78 -10.51
CA ALA A 595 -12.76 20.10 -10.21
C ALA A 595 -11.27 20.14 -10.56
N LEU A 596 -10.53 19.06 -10.25
CA LEU A 596 -9.15 18.89 -10.67
C LEU A 596 -9.02 18.80 -12.19
N ARG A 597 -9.90 18.03 -12.85
CA ARG A 597 -9.92 17.90 -14.30
C ARG A 597 -10.07 19.25 -14.99
N GLN A 598 -11.07 20.05 -14.61
CA GLN A 598 -11.30 21.37 -15.21
C GLN A 598 -10.09 22.30 -15.03
N ALA A 599 -9.46 22.31 -13.85
CA ALA A 599 -8.23 23.07 -13.61
C ALA A 599 -7.06 22.60 -14.50
N GLN A 600 -6.90 21.28 -14.68
CA GLN A 600 -5.88 20.71 -15.56
C GLN A 600 -6.15 21.03 -17.05
N LEU A 601 -7.42 21.09 -17.47
CA LEU A 601 -7.83 21.48 -18.82
C LEU A 601 -7.60 22.96 -19.11
N ALA A 602 -7.93 23.85 -18.16
CA ALA A 602 -7.65 25.28 -18.27
C ALA A 602 -6.15 25.54 -18.45
N MET A 603 -5.31 24.86 -17.65
CA MET A 603 -3.86 24.94 -17.79
C MET A 603 -3.39 24.40 -19.15
N LEU A 604 -3.80 23.18 -19.54
CA LEU A 604 -3.45 22.55 -20.82
C LEU A 604 -3.75 23.44 -22.04
N ARG A 605 -4.88 24.16 -22.03
CA ARG A 605 -5.30 25.05 -23.12
C ARG A 605 -4.60 26.41 -23.15
N GLY A 606 -3.74 26.70 -22.17
CA GLY A 606 -3.11 28.02 -22.02
C GLY A 606 -4.05 29.11 -21.49
N GLU A 607 -5.19 28.72 -20.90
CA GLU A 607 -6.14 29.66 -20.26
C GLU A 607 -5.59 30.18 -18.91
N VAL A 608 -4.60 29.47 -18.34
CA VAL A 608 -3.94 29.81 -17.07
C VAL A 608 -2.50 30.24 -17.33
N VAL A 609 -2.19 31.51 -17.05
CA VAL A 609 -0.87 32.10 -17.32
C VAL A 609 -0.49 33.13 -16.25
N ILE A 610 0.81 33.32 -16.04
CA ILE A 610 1.30 34.54 -15.39
C ILE A 610 1.74 35.52 -16.47
N ALA A 611 1.26 36.76 -16.41
CA ALA A 611 1.64 37.84 -17.32
C ALA A 611 1.52 39.20 -16.60
N ASP A 612 2.35 40.18 -16.93
CA ASP A 612 2.31 41.56 -16.42
C ASP A 612 2.38 41.74 -14.88
N GLY A 613 2.69 40.66 -14.14
CA GLY A 613 2.63 40.64 -12.67
C GLY A 613 1.27 40.19 -12.10
N GLU A 614 0.47 39.52 -12.91
CA GLU A 614 -0.84 38.94 -12.59
C GLU A 614 -0.86 37.44 -12.91
N LEU A 615 -1.58 36.64 -12.11
CA LEU A 615 -2.08 35.34 -12.54
C LEU A 615 -3.46 35.55 -13.19
N ARG A 616 -3.63 34.99 -14.40
CA ARG A 616 -4.86 34.94 -15.19
C ARG A 616 -5.30 33.47 -15.32
N GLY A 617 -6.60 33.23 -15.42
CA GLY A 617 -7.22 31.89 -15.43
C GLY A 617 -8.49 31.85 -16.27
N SER A 618 -9.16 30.69 -16.35
CA SER A 618 -10.30 30.42 -17.24
C SER A 618 -11.60 31.12 -16.81
N GLY A 619 -11.77 31.38 -15.51
CA GLY A 619 -13.00 31.92 -14.95
C GLY A 619 -13.23 33.40 -15.29
N ALA A 620 -14.50 33.81 -15.35
CA ALA A 620 -14.91 35.21 -15.57
C ALA A 620 -14.62 36.17 -14.37
N ARG A 621 -13.61 35.87 -13.55
CA ARG A 621 -13.14 36.69 -12.43
C ARG A 621 -11.96 37.55 -12.88
N GLY A 622 -11.73 38.67 -12.21
CA GLY A 622 -10.54 39.50 -12.47
C GLY A 622 -9.22 38.81 -12.06
N PRO A 623 -8.08 39.22 -12.64
CA PRO A 623 -6.77 38.63 -12.37
C PRO A 623 -6.36 38.68 -10.88
N VAL A 624 -5.58 37.69 -10.46
CA VAL A 624 -4.93 37.69 -9.14
C VAL A 624 -3.61 38.45 -9.25
N VAL A 625 -3.61 39.72 -8.85
CA VAL A 625 -2.42 40.59 -8.82
C VAL A 625 -1.36 39.99 -7.89
N LEU A 626 -0.16 39.78 -8.43
CA LEU A 626 0.95 39.13 -7.71
C LEU A 626 1.84 40.17 -7.01
N PRO A 627 2.22 39.95 -5.73
CA PRO A 627 3.19 40.81 -5.03
C PRO A 627 4.53 40.91 -5.75
N SER A 628 5.26 42.00 -5.52
CA SER A 628 6.57 42.26 -6.16
C SER A 628 7.59 41.12 -6.00
N ALA A 629 7.51 40.34 -4.92
CA ALA A 629 8.36 39.17 -4.68
C ALA A 629 8.13 38.01 -5.68
N LEU A 630 6.98 37.97 -6.37
CA LEU A 630 6.62 36.96 -7.37
C LEU A 630 6.83 37.45 -8.80
N ARG A 631 6.99 38.76 -9.04
CA ARG A 631 7.29 39.31 -10.38
C ARG A 631 8.57 38.74 -11.00
N LYS A 632 9.46 38.17 -10.18
CA LYS A 632 10.63 37.37 -10.59
C LYS A 632 10.28 36.15 -11.48
N PHE A 633 9.04 35.67 -11.46
CA PHE A 633 8.59 34.58 -12.35
C PHE A 633 8.51 35.03 -13.81
N GLY A 634 8.35 36.33 -14.08
CA GLY A 634 8.12 36.85 -15.43
C GLY A 634 6.82 36.31 -16.04
N THR A 635 6.75 36.24 -17.36
CA THR A 635 5.65 35.59 -18.07
C THR A 635 5.82 34.06 -18.00
N GLN A 636 4.76 33.34 -17.63
CA GLN A 636 4.74 31.88 -17.59
C GLN A 636 3.52 31.31 -18.31
N ASP A 637 3.77 30.32 -19.16
CA ASP A 637 2.76 29.42 -19.73
C ASP A 637 2.78 28.09 -18.97
N PHE A 638 1.60 27.58 -18.64
CA PHE A 638 1.40 26.34 -17.88
C PHE A 638 0.81 25.18 -18.72
N SER A 639 0.69 25.34 -20.05
CA SER A 639 0.19 24.33 -21.00
C SER A 639 0.89 22.97 -20.92
N HIS A 640 2.20 22.94 -20.63
CA HIS A 640 2.98 21.71 -20.63
C HIS A 640 2.65 20.81 -19.41
N PRO A 641 2.49 19.47 -19.59
CA PRO A 641 2.06 18.54 -18.51
C PRO A 641 2.91 18.52 -17.23
N TYR A 642 4.13 19.04 -17.26
CA TYR A 642 4.98 19.28 -16.08
C TYR A 642 4.23 20.01 -14.95
N TYR A 643 3.39 20.99 -15.30
CA TYR A 643 2.66 21.82 -14.32
C TYR A 643 1.35 21.15 -13.89
N TRP A 644 0.47 20.84 -14.83
CA TRP A 644 -0.89 20.38 -14.51
C TRP A 644 -0.97 18.90 -14.12
N ALA A 645 -0.18 18.01 -14.73
CA ALA A 645 -0.25 16.58 -14.47
C ALA A 645 0.48 16.13 -13.19
N GLY A 646 1.09 17.07 -12.47
CA GLY A 646 1.82 16.78 -11.24
C GLY A 646 0.94 16.38 -10.06
N PHE A 647 -0.37 16.64 -10.12
CA PHE A 647 -1.34 16.36 -9.07
C PHE A 647 -2.37 15.30 -9.48
N THR A 648 -2.81 14.51 -8.50
CA THR A 648 -3.92 13.56 -8.64
C THR A 648 -4.78 13.56 -7.38
N MET A 649 -6.06 13.24 -7.56
CA MET A 649 -6.92 12.81 -6.45
C MET A 649 -6.48 11.40 -5.99
N VAL A 650 -6.55 11.17 -4.68
CA VAL A 650 -6.31 9.88 -4.02
C VAL A 650 -7.49 9.58 -3.10
N GLY A 651 -8.07 8.38 -3.19
CA GLY A 651 -9.30 8.01 -2.48
C GLY A 651 -10.56 8.37 -3.27
N SER A 652 -11.65 8.73 -2.55
CA SER A 652 -12.95 9.02 -3.16
C SER A 652 -12.83 10.16 -4.19
N PRO A 653 -13.18 9.96 -5.47
CA PRO A 653 -13.22 11.05 -6.45
C PRO A 653 -14.41 11.99 -6.21
N TRP A 654 -15.48 11.45 -5.61
CA TRP A 654 -16.75 12.12 -5.34
C TRP A 654 -16.62 13.00 -4.08
#